data_AF-A0A7W1CVM5-F1
#
_entry.id   AF-A0A7W1CVM5-F1
#
_cell.length_a   1.000
_cell.length_b   1.000
_cell.length_c   1.000
_cell.angle_alpha   90.00
_cell.angle_beta   90.00
_cell.angle_gamma   90.00
#
_symmetry.space_group_name_H-M   'P 1'
#
loop_
_entity.id
_entity.type
_entity.pdbx_description
1 polymer ?
#
loop_
_entity_poly.entity_id
_entity_poly.type
_entity_poly.pdbx_seq_one_letter_code
_entity_poly.pdbx_strand_id
1 'polypeptide(L)'
;MQPRFFQTVRSDFARLVARKFAPEKLLLVGSDASQFADVGRKDDIASTVCSGVAELDALPQNGRESRFDLAIWFFPPESEAAGDGPLLERLAARVDNLILIPGAGADVSKRRPGLVLRLAELGFYPTYDCEVVEIEAGAVWLSRKKGAEPMSAVLPAVETAFARVNAQMRGLHRTLRTRMSELEAADRHIARLEEKVLKLKKAQRDLKQLKAEKQALRKSPERKVGQVLLAPYRLPQKLVREVRKRFGRPVPPKALALSPNEYQSWLEKRRPTESDLAAAREQARAFTYSPLISIITPVFNTPAVWLAEAVESAMRQVYENFELVLVDDGSTLAETVALLATMEGRDSRIVVVRRESTGGISAASNSGLERARGEWIGLLDHDDVLEPDALFEVVKYLQSNPATDLVFSDEDKITEEGLAAPQFKPDWSPDFLLSYNYLCHFTTVRREIVERAGRFRPEFDGAQDYDLFLRISELTTRIHHLPRILYHWRRSETSTSDNIRRKPQALEAGRRAVENHLRRRGERGHVTVDWQTHAYWVKRELRETRRISIIIATRDRIDLLSRCIESITAKTSYPNYEIIVVDNESKSDEAKEYFRNFEHRLLHFHGPFNFSALNNLAVEQTNAPWLLFLNNDVEVIESEWLTVMAEHVQRPEVGAVGA
;
A
#
# COMPACT_ATOMS: atom_id res chain seq x y z
N MET A 1 -29.25 -15.35 -33.77
CA MET A 1 -27.77 -15.26 -33.79
C MET A 1 -27.28 -16.08 -32.59
N GLN A 2 -26.48 -17.11 -32.85
CA GLN A 2 -26.08 -18.15 -31.86
C GLN A 2 -25.26 -17.57 -30.68
N PRO A 3 -25.30 -18.17 -29.48
CA PRO A 3 -24.47 -17.72 -28.36
C PRO A 3 -22.99 -18.03 -28.64
N ARG A 4 -22.13 -17.02 -28.46
CA ARG A 4 -20.66 -17.15 -28.61
C ARG A 4 -20.08 -17.86 -27.38
N PHE A 5 -19.83 -19.16 -27.51
CA PHE A 5 -19.20 -20.01 -26.48
C PHE A 5 -17.75 -20.31 -26.83
N PHE A 6 -16.81 -19.37 -26.68
CA PHE A 6 -15.40 -19.70 -26.94
C PHE A 6 -14.46 -19.12 -25.89
N GLN A 7 -13.75 -20.02 -25.20
CA GLN A 7 -12.58 -19.72 -24.38
C GLN A 7 -11.34 -19.72 -25.28
N THR A 8 -10.42 -18.77 -25.09
CA THR A 8 -9.15 -18.74 -25.83
C THR A 8 -8.25 -19.87 -25.34
N VAL A 9 -8.00 -20.87 -26.18
CA VAL A 9 -7.05 -21.94 -25.90
C VAL A 9 -5.62 -21.37 -25.92
N ARG A 10 -4.79 -21.68 -24.91
CA ARG A 10 -3.39 -21.19 -24.87
C ARG A 10 -2.64 -21.65 -26.13
N SER A 11 -1.75 -20.80 -26.66
CA SER A 11 -0.99 -21.10 -27.89
C SER A 11 -0.08 -22.33 -27.79
N ASP A 12 0.24 -22.79 -26.58
CA ASP A 12 1.05 -23.98 -26.29
C ASP A 12 0.22 -25.22 -25.92
N PHE A 13 -1.12 -25.12 -25.89
CA PHE A 13 -2.01 -26.16 -25.39
C PHE A 13 -1.85 -27.49 -26.14
N ALA A 14 -1.89 -27.48 -27.47
CA ALA A 14 -1.78 -28.75 -28.21
C ALA A 14 -0.36 -29.35 -28.10
N ARG A 15 0.69 -28.52 -27.98
CA ARG A 15 2.05 -29.03 -27.70
C ARG A 15 2.12 -29.73 -26.34
N LEU A 16 1.41 -29.21 -25.34
CA LEU A 16 1.37 -29.81 -24.01
C LEU A 16 0.57 -31.12 -24.01
N VAL A 17 -0.58 -31.16 -24.71
CA VAL A 17 -1.37 -32.38 -24.92
C VAL A 17 -0.57 -33.43 -25.71
N ALA A 18 0.09 -33.04 -26.80
CA ALA A 18 0.95 -33.88 -27.63
C ALA A 18 2.09 -34.50 -26.82
N ARG A 19 2.82 -33.68 -26.05
CA ARG A 19 3.95 -34.13 -25.24
C ARG A 19 3.52 -35.09 -24.12
N LYS A 20 2.37 -34.83 -23.48
CA LYS A 20 1.94 -35.57 -22.29
C LYS A 20 1.22 -36.87 -22.62
N PHE A 21 0.33 -36.86 -23.62
CA PHE A 21 -0.52 -38.01 -23.91
C PHE A 21 -0.19 -38.71 -25.24
N ALA A 22 0.57 -38.04 -26.13
CA ALA A 22 0.92 -38.52 -27.47
C ALA A 22 -0.24 -39.23 -28.20
N PRO A 23 -1.45 -38.64 -28.29
CA PRO A 23 -2.59 -39.32 -28.90
C PRO A 23 -2.43 -39.38 -30.42
N GLU A 24 -2.73 -40.53 -31.04
CA GLU A 24 -2.79 -40.62 -32.51
C GLU A 24 -4.06 -39.96 -33.04
N LYS A 25 -5.17 -40.07 -32.28
CA LYS A 25 -6.48 -39.47 -32.57
C LYS A 25 -7.05 -38.73 -31.35
N LEU A 26 -7.26 -37.42 -31.51
CA LEU A 26 -7.78 -36.52 -30.47
C LEU A 26 -9.20 -36.03 -30.82
N LEU A 27 -10.13 -36.15 -29.88
CA LEU A 27 -11.47 -35.55 -29.98
C LEU A 27 -11.58 -34.34 -29.05
N LEU A 28 -12.05 -33.22 -29.56
CA LEU A 28 -12.26 -31.98 -28.81
C LEU A 28 -13.73 -31.63 -28.81
N VAL A 29 -14.30 -31.42 -27.62
CA VAL A 29 -15.71 -31.08 -27.47
C VAL A 29 -15.87 -29.76 -26.71
N GLY A 30 -16.67 -28.85 -27.24
CA GLY A 30 -16.98 -27.56 -26.60
C GLY A 30 -15.90 -26.47 -26.80
N SER A 31 -15.01 -26.63 -27.77
CA SER A 31 -13.97 -25.65 -28.14
C SER A 31 -14.19 -25.06 -29.54
N ASP A 32 -13.59 -23.90 -29.82
CA ASP A 32 -13.63 -23.28 -31.15
C ASP A 32 -12.83 -24.11 -32.17
N ALA A 33 -13.48 -24.62 -33.21
CA ALA A 33 -12.84 -25.39 -34.28
C ALA A 33 -11.73 -24.59 -34.99
N SER A 34 -11.85 -23.26 -35.07
CA SER A 34 -10.85 -22.39 -35.70
C SER A 34 -9.58 -22.25 -34.87
N GLN A 35 -9.67 -22.30 -33.53
CA GLN A 35 -8.52 -22.14 -32.63
C GLN A 35 -7.64 -23.38 -32.54
N PHE A 36 -8.19 -24.57 -32.81
CA PHE A 36 -7.43 -25.83 -32.74
C PHE A 36 -6.86 -26.26 -34.09
N ALA A 37 -7.46 -25.83 -35.20
CA ALA A 37 -6.99 -26.11 -36.56
C ALA A 37 -5.56 -25.59 -36.81
N ASP A 38 -5.19 -24.46 -36.20
CA ASP A 38 -3.84 -23.89 -36.29
C ASP A 38 -2.80 -24.61 -35.42
N VAL A 39 -3.23 -25.33 -34.38
CA VAL A 39 -2.33 -26.00 -33.43
C VAL A 39 -2.10 -27.48 -33.80
N GLY A 40 -3.10 -28.16 -34.38
CA GLY A 40 -2.99 -29.56 -34.80
C GLY A 40 -2.05 -29.82 -35.99
N ARG A 41 -1.84 -28.83 -36.88
CA ARG A 41 -0.95 -28.96 -38.06
C ARG A 41 0.55 -29.00 -37.73
N LYS A 42 0.98 -28.60 -36.53
CA LYS A 42 2.41 -28.48 -36.17
C LYS A 42 3.02 -29.75 -35.59
N ASP A 43 2.20 -30.68 -35.08
CA ASP A 43 2.66 -31.85 -34.31
C ASP A 43 2.09 -33.20 -34.81
N ASP A 44 1.57 -33.27 -36.05
CA ASP A 44 1.06 -34.49 -36.73
C ASP A 44 -0.06 -35.29 -36.00
N ILE A 45 -0.86 -34.64 -35.15
CA ILE A 45 -2.00 -35.28 -34.45
C ILE A 45 -3.29 -35.17 -35.27
N ALA A 46 -3.92 -36.30 -35.58
CA ALA A 46 -5.25 -36.31 -36.20
C ALA A 46 -6.31 -35.87 -35.17
N SER A 47 -6.85 -34.66 -35.35
CA SER A 47 -7.83 -34.07 -34.42
C SER A 47 -9.20 -33.87 -35.05
N THR A 48 -10.25 -34.06 -34.26
CA THR A 48 -11.65 -33.81 -34.64
C THR A 48 -12.29 -32.91 -33.60
N VAL A 49 -12.97 -31.84 -34.03
CA VAL A 49 -13.64 -30.89 -33.14
C VAL A 49 -15.15 -31.02 -33.31
N CYS A 50 -15.88 -31.10 -32.20
CA CYS A 50 -17.34 -31.12 -32.16
C CYS A 50 -17.87 -30.05 -31.21
N SER A 51 -18.87 -29.30 -31.66
CA SER A 51 -19.55 -28.29 -30.84
C SER A 51 -20.64 -28.87 -29.93
N GLY A 52 -21.09 -30.11 -30.20
CA GLY A 52 -22.12 -30.79 -29.41
C GLY A 52 -22.52 -32.17 -29.96
N VAL A 53 -23.62 -32.73 -29.42
CA VAL A 53 -24.08 -34.11 -29.67
C VAL A 53 -24.40 -34.38 -31.14
N ALA A 54 -25.01 -33.43 -31.85
CA ALA A 54 -25.40 -33.60 -33.25
C ALA A 54 -24.21 -33.81 -34.19
N GLU A 55 -23.12 -33.07 -33.98
CA GLU A 55 -21.88 -33.23 -34.75
C GLU A 55 -21.14 -34.52 -34.37
N LEU A 56 -21.21 -34.91 -33.09
CA LEU A 56 -20.64 -36.16 -32.63
C LEU A 56 -21.35 -37.36 -33.27
N ASP A 57 -22.68 -37.35 -33.36
CA ASP A 57 -23.48 -38.42 -33.97
C ASP A 57 -23.26 -38.54 -35.50
N ALA A 58 -22.88 -37.45 -36.17
CA ALA A 58 -22.58 -37.41 -37.60
C ALA A 58 -21.25 -38.08 -38.00
N LEU A 59 -20.38 -38.40 -37.04
CA LEU A 59 -19.11 -39.09 -37.30
C LEU A 59 -19.31 -40.58 -37.61
N PRO A 60 -18.39 -41.23 -38.36
CA PRO A 60 -18.51 -42.62 -38.79
C PRO A 60 -18.71 -43.60 -37.63
N GLN A 61 -19.73 -44.48 -37.73
CA GLN A 61 -20.16 -45.35 -36.62
C GLN A 61 -19.55 -46.77 -36.64
N ASN A 62 -18.90 -47.20 -37.74
CA ASN A 62 -18.37 -48.56 -37.89
C ASN A 62 -16.89 -48.58 -38.32
N GLY A 63 -16.06 -49.41 -37.67
CA GLY A 63 -14.65 -49.67 -38.01
C GLY A 63 -13.63 -49.07 -37.04
N ARG A 64 -12.32 -49.31 -37.28
CA ARG A 64 -11.18 -48.76 -36.52
C ARG A 64 -11.11 -47.22 -36.54
N GLU A 65 -11.91 -46.59 -37.40
CA GLU A 65 -12.05 -45.14 -37.54
C GLU A 65 -13.01 -44.51 -36.53
N SER A 66 -13.79 -45.31 -35.80
CA SER A 66 -14.86 -44.84 -34.90
C SER A 66 -14.43 -44.50 -33.46
N ARG A 67 -13.17 -44.79 -33.07
CA ARG A 67 -12.65 -44.55 -31.71
C ARG A 67 -11.48 -43.56 -31.71
N PHE A 68 -11.42 -42.77 -30.64
CA PHE A 68 -10.35 -41.80 -30.36
C PHE A 68 -9.54 -42.22 -29.13
N ASP A 69 -8.25 -41.93 -29.13
CA ASP A 69 -7.34 -42.29 -28.03
C ASP A 69 -7.58 -41.42 -26.79
N LEU A 70 -7.93 -40.15 -27.02
CA LEU A 70 -8.21 -39.15 -26.00
C LEU A 70 -9.35 -38.24 -26.45
N ALA A 71 -10.30 -37.99 -25.56
CA ALA A 71 -11.20 -36.85 -25.68
C ALA A 71 -10.85 -35.77 -24.66
N ILE A 72 -10.97 -34.51 -25.06
CA ILE A 72 -10.93 -33.36 -24.17
C ILE A 72 -12.29 -32.66 -24.28
N TRP A 73 -12.99 -32.54 -23.16
CA TRP A 73 -14.27 -31.87 -23.10
C TRP A 73 -14.20 -30.62 -22.22
N PHE A 74 -14.50 -29.48 -22.83
CA PHE A 74 -14.68 -28.21 -22.15
C PHE A 74 -16.12 -28.12 -21.63
N PHE A 75 -16.33 -28.40 -20.35
CA PHE A 75 -17.69 -28.48 -19.79
C PHE A 75 -18.25 -27.10 -19.42
N PRO A 76 -19.53 -26.81 -19.73
CA PRO A 76 -20.14 -25.49 -19.49
C PRO A 76 -20.54 -25.29 -18.01
N PRO A 77 -21.00 -24.09 -17.59
CA PRO A 77 -21.55 -23.86 -16.25
C PRO A 77 -22.82 -24.68 -15.94
N GLU A 78 -23.22 -24.72 -14.67
CA GLU A 78 -24.35 -25.53 -14.18
C GLU A 78 -25.71 -25.15 -14.80
N SER A 79 -25.87 -23.88 -15.17
CA SER A 79 -27.06 -23.38 -15.88
C SER A 79 -27.32 -24.07 -17.22
N GLU A 80 -26.33 -24.76 -17.77
CA GLU A 80 -26.38 -25.39 -19.10
C GLU A 80 -26.24 -26.93 -19.04
N ALA A 81 -26.40 -27.52 -17.84
CA ALA A 81 -26.20 -28.95 -17.60
C ALA A 81 -27.20 -29.89 -18.31
N ALA A 82 -28.29 -29.36 -18.87
CA ALA A 82 -29.40 -30.16 -19.41
C ALA A 82 -28.99 -31.07 -20.58
N GLY A 83 -27.89 -30.76 -21.29
CA GLY A 83 -27.38 -31.53 -22.42
C GLY A 83 -26.24 -32.52 -22.10
N ASP A 84 -25.77 -32.56 -20.84
CA ASP A 84 -24.53 -33.30 -20.50
C ASP A 84 -24.70 -34.82 -20.59
N GLY A 85 -25.88 -35.35 -20.24
CA GLY A 85 -26.12 -36.80 -20.18
C GLY A 85 -25.91 -37.51 -21.52
N PRO A 86 -26.67 -37.16 -22.58
CA PRO A 86 -26.51 -37.75 -23.90
C PRO A 86 -25.09 -37.58 -24.47
N LEU A 87 -24.45 -36.45 -24.20
CA LEU A 87 -23.08 -36.19 -24.64
C LEU A 87 -22.07 -37.13 -23.96
N LEU A 88 -22.17 -37.30 -22.64
CA LEU A 88 -21.29 -38.16 -21.86
C LEU A 88 -21.40 -39.63 -22.29
N GLU A 89 -22.60 -40.12 -22.59
CA GLU A 89 -22.81 -41.49 -23.09
C GLU A 89 -22.14 -41.70 -24.45
N ARG A 90 -22.27 -40.73 -25.36
CA ARG A 90 -21.64 -40.78 -26.69
C ARG A 90 -20.12 -40.67 -26.63
N LEU A 91 -19.60 -39.81 -25.76
CA LEU A 91 -18.17 -39.71 -25.49
C LEU A 91 -17.64 -41.03 -24.94
N ALA A 92 -18.31 -41.57 -23.92
CA ALA A 92 -17.94 -42.84 -23.31
C ALA A 92 -17.87 -43.97 -24.35
N ALA A 93 -18.81 -44.06 -25.29
CA ALA A 93 -18.81 -45.10 -26.32
C ALA A 93 -17.59 -45.05 -27.25
N ARG A 94 -16.89 -43.91 -27.35
CA ARG A 94 -15.89 -43.65 -28.39
C ARG A 94 -14.46 -43.49 -27.88
N VAL A 95 -14.25 -43.30 -26.58
CA VAL A 95 -12.90 -43.11 -26.01
C VAL A 95 -12.63 -44.04 -24.84
N ASP A 96 -11.34 -44.22 -24.56
CA ASP A 96 -10.86 -44.90 -23.35
C ASP A 96 -10.20 -43.91 -22.36
N ASN A 97 -9.86 -42.70 -22.80
CA ASN A 97 -9.37 -41.60 -21.97
C ASN A 97 -10.16 -40.32 -22.21
N LEU A 98 -10.51 -39.63 -21.13
CA LEU A 98 -11.24 -38.36 -21.17
C LEU A 98 -10.60 -37.36 -20.21
N ILE A 99 -10.31 -36.16 -20.70
CA ILE A 99 -9.92 -35.03 -19.86
C ILE A 99 -11.07 -34.05 -19.83
N LEU A 100 -11.56 -33.77 -18.62
CA LEU A 100 -12.54 -32.72 -18.39
C LEU A 100 -11.81 -31.43 -18.11
N ILE A 101 -12.18 -30.35 -18.78
CA ILE A 101 -11.64 -29.01 -18.57
C ILE A 101 -12.82 -28.06 -18.29
N PRO A 102 -12.82 -27.25 -17.21
CA PRO A 102 -13.83 -26.22 -17.02
C PRO A 102 -13.82 -25.19 -18.15
N GLY A 103 -14.98 -25.03 -18.80
CA GLY A 103 -15.23 -23.94 -19.72
C GLY A 103 -15.50 -22.60 -18.99
N ALA A 104 -15.64 -21.53 -19.77
CA ALA A 104 -15.89 -20.20 -19.24
C ALA A 104 -17.13 -20.17 -18.31
N GLY A 105 -16.95 -19.65 -17.09
CA GLY A 105 -18.02 -19.52 -16.09
C GLY A 105 -18.34 -20.79 -15.28
N ALA A 106 -17.67 -21.92 -15.53
CA ALA A 106 -17.91 -23.15 -14.78
C ALA A 106 -17.23 -23.14 -13.39
N ASP A 107 -18.02 -23.34 -12.32
CA ASP A 107 -17.48 -23.57 -10.98
C ASP A 107 -17.00 -25.02 -10.83
N VAL A 108 -15.68 -25.22 -10.86
CA VAL A 108 -15.03 -26.53 -10.75
C VAL A 108 -15.46 -27.30 -9.51
N SER A 109 -15.65 -26.61 -8.38
CA SER A 109 -15.98 -27.25 -7.10
C SER A 109 -17.40 -27.80 -7.06
N LYS A 110 -18.29 -27.28 -7.90
CA LYS A 110 -19.70 -27.71 -8.02
C LYS A 110 -19.92 -28.67 -9.19
N ARG A 111 -19.37 -28.34 -10.37
CA ARG A 111 -19.63 -29.07 -11.61
C ARG A 111 -18.84 -30.37 -11.71
N ARG A 112 -17.53 -30.32 -11.42
CA ARG A 112 -16.64 -31.46 -11.67
C ARG A 112 -17.04 -32.72 -10.88
N PRO A 113 -17.40 -32.65 -9.58
CA PRO A 113 -17.81 -33.85 -8.85
C PRO A 113 -19.01 -34.57 -9.49
N GLY A 114 -20.01 -33.81 -9.97
CA GLY A 114 -21.19 -34.39 -10.63
C GLY A 114 -20.88 -35.06 -11.97
N LEU A 115 -19.99 -34.47 -12.76
CA LEU A 115 -19.53 -35.06 -14.03
C LEU A 115 -18.69 -36.32 -13.81
N VAL A 116 -17.78 -36.30 -12.84
CA VAL A 116 -16.96 -37.46 -12.47
C VAL A 116 -17.83 -38.62 -11.99
N LEU A 117 -18.89 -38.35 -11.21
CA LEU A 117 -19.85 -39.38 -10.80
C LEU A 117 -20.58 -40.02 -11.98
N ARG A 118 -21.14 -39.22 -12.88
CA ARG A 118 -21.80 -39.69 -14.11
C ARG A 118 -20.86 -40.54 -14.97
N LEU A 119 -19.60 -40.12 -15.09
CA LEU A 119 -18.60 -40.84 -15.86
C LEU A 119 -18.14 -42.14 -15.16
N ALA A 120 -18.14 -42.17 -13.83
CA ALA A 120 -17.89 -43.39 -13.06
C ALA A 120 -18.98 -44.45 -13.30
N GLU A 121 -20.25 -44.05 -13.43
CA GLU A 121 -21.35 -44.95 -13.84
C GLU A 121 -21.10 -45.54 -15.24
N LEU A 122 -20.40 -44.81 -16.11
CA LEU A 122 -20.00 -45.23 -17.46
C LEU A 122 -18.63 -45.95 -17.49
N GLY A 123 -18.01 -46.20 -16.33
CA GLY A 123 -16.77 -46.97 -16.17
C GLY A 123 -15.47 -46.15 -16.26
N PHE A 124 -15.52 -44.83 -16.15
CA PHE A 124 -14.35 -43.94 -16.13
C PHE A 124 -14.02 -43.49 -14.72
N TYR A 125 -12.75 -43.60 -14.35
CA TYR A 125 -12.29 -43.23 -13.01
C TYR A 125 -11.12 -42.25 -13.10
N PRO A 126 -11.05 -41.26 -12.18
CA PRO A 126 -9.92 -40.34 -12.13
C PRO A 126 -8.60 -41.10 -11.93
N THR A 127 -7.57 -40.71 -12.68
CA THR A 127 -6.22 -41.28 -12.53
C THR A 127 -5.38 -40.53 -11.49
N TYR A 128 -5.88 -39.42 -10.93
CA TYR A 128 -5.20 -38.53 -9.97
C TYR A 128 -3.74 -38.24 -10.29
N ASP A 129 -3.42 -38.20 -11.59
CA ASP A 129 -2.13 -37.78 -12.05
C ASP A 129 -2.02 -36.26 -11.93
N CYS A 130 -1.05 -35.80 -11.13
CA CYS A 130 -0.82 -34.37 -10.85
C CYS A 130 -0.41 -33.60 -12.11
N GLU A 131 0.02 -34.31 -13.15
CA GLU A 131 0.56 -33.76 -14.39
C GLU A 131 -0.48 -33.10 -15.31
N VAL A 132 -1.77 -33.39 -15.13
CA VAL A 132 -2.89 -32.86 -15.93
C VAL A 132 -3.22 -31.42 -15.53
N VAL A 133 -2.84 -31.01 -14.31
CA VAL A 133 -3.04 -29.65 -13.77
C VAL A 133 -2.20 -28.60 -14.53
N GLU A 134 -1.16 -29.03 -15.24
CA GLU A 134 -0.36 -28.17 -16.12
C GLU A 134 -1.12 -27.71 -17.37
N ILE A 135 -2.15 -28.47 -17.79
CA ILE A 135 -2.99 -28.14 -18.95
C ILE A 135 -3.94 -27.00 -18.59
N GLU A 136 -4.78 -27.20 -17.58
CA GLU A 136 -5.81 -26.24 -17.20
C GLU A 136 -6.22 -26.39 -15.72
N ALA A 137 -6.62 -25.25 -15.15
CA ALA A 137 -6.84 -25.04 -13.73
C ALA A 137 -8.16 -25.66 -13.23
N GLY A 138 -8.17 -26.98 -13.05
CA GLY A 138 -9.40 -27.70 -12.69
C GLY A 138 -9.61 -28.95 -13.53
N ALA A 139 -8.74 -29.15 -14.52
CA ALA A 139 -8.72 -30.33 -15.33
C ALA A 139 -8.60 -31.62 -14.51
N VAL A 140 -9.29 -32.66 -14.96
CA VAL A 140 -9.17 -34.01 -14.41
C VAL A 140 -9.11 -34.99 -15.56
N TRP A 141 -8.15 -35.91 -15.48
CA TRP A 141 -8.05 -37.03 -16.40
C TRP A 141 -8.77 -38.24 -15.81
N LEU A 142 -9.70 -38.78 -16.59
CA LEU A 142 -10.37 -40.03 -16.32
C LEU A 142 -9.97 -41.07 -17.37
N SER A 143 -9.71 -42.30 -16.91
CA SER A 143 -9.45 -43.43 -17.78
C SER A 143 -10.46 -44.55 -17.51
N ARG A 144 -10.80 -45.28 -18.56
CA ARG A 144 -11.70 -46.43 -18.47
C ARG A 144 -10.99 -47.58 -17.76
N LYS A 145 -11.49 -47.99 -16.60
CA LYS A 145 -10.96 -49.17 -15.87
C LYS A 145 -11.94 -50.34 -15.96
N LYS A 146 -11.45 -51.49 -16.43
CA LYS A 146 -12.22 -52.75 -16.40
C LYS A 146 -12.14 -53.37 -15.00
N GLY A 147 -13.28 -53.49 -14.31
CA GLY A 147 -13.39 -54.23 -13.04
C GLY A 147 -13.08 -53.46 -11.75
N ALA A 148 -13.18 -52.12 -11.76
CA ALA A 148 -13.04 -51.35 -10.53
C ALA A 148 -14.29 -51.47 -9.63
N GLU A 149 -14.09 -51.69 -8.33
CA GLU A 149 -15.18 -51.66 -7.34
C GLU A 149 -15.86 -50.29 -7.28
N PRO A 150 -17.18 -50.21 -7.06
CA PRO A 150 -17.92 -48.95 -7.07
C PRO A 150 -17.53 -48.07 -5.87
N MET A 151 -16.66 -47.08 -6.10
CA MET A 151 -16.22 -46.10 -5.09
C MET A 151 -17.20 -44.90 -4.96
N SER A 152 -18.50 -45.14 -5.08
CA SER A 152 -19.52 -44.08 -5.30
C SER A 152 -19.74 -43.14 -4.12
N ALA A 153 -19.45 -43.57 -2.88
CA ALA A 153 -19.72 -42.77 -1.67
C ALA A 153 -18.58 -41.81 -1.27
N VAL A 154 -17.32 -42.14 -1.58
CA VAL A 154 -16.13 -41.39 -1.11
C VAL A 154 -15.60 -40.43 -2.18
N LEU A 155 -15.82 -40.75 -3.45
CA LEU A 155 -15.31 -40.00 -4.59
C LEU A 155 -15.71 -38.51 -4.60
N PRO A 156 -16.95 -38.11 -4.24
CA PRO A 156 -17.34 -36.69 -4.27
C PRO A 156 -16.59 -35.83 -3.25
N ALA A 157 -16.35 -36.37 -2.05
CA ALA A 157 -15.66 -35.67 -0.98
C ALA A 157 -14.18 -35.47 -1.32
N VAL A 158 -13.54 -36.50 -1.88
CA VAL A 158 -12.15 -36.45 -2.33
C VAL A 158 -11.98 -35.46 -3.48
N GLU A 159 -12.87 -35.48 -4.48
CA GLU A 159 -12.84 -34.55 -5.62
C GLU A 159 -13.03 -33.09 -5.19
N THR A 160 -13.97 -32.85 -4.28
CA THR A 160 -14.22 -31.51 -3.74
C THR A 160 -13.01 -31.00 -2.95
N ALA A 161 -12.39 -31.85 -2.13
CA ALA A 161 -11.19 -31.50 -1.37
C ALA A 161 -10.01 -31.20 -2.29
N PHE A 162 -9.78 -32.03 -3.31
CA PHE A 162 -8.68 -31.86 -4.27
C PHE A 162 -8.86 -30.60 -5.11
N ALA A 163 -10.09 -30.29 -5.55
CA ALA A 163 -10.41 -29.04 -6.25
C ALA A 163 -10.08 -27.80 -5.39
N ARG A 164 -10.42 -27.84 -4.10
CA ARG A 164 -10.15 -26.75 -3.15
C ARG A 164 -8.65 -26.53 -2.91
N VAL A 165 -7.90 -27.61 -2.68
CA VAL A 165 -6.45 -27.55 -2.46
C VAL A 165 -5.72 -27.00 -3.70
N ASN A 166 -6.12 -27.43 -4.90
CA ASN A 166 -5.53 -26.92 -6.14
C ASN A 166 -5.82 -25.42 -6.37
N ALA A 167 -7.00 -24.93 -5.97
CA ALA A 167 -7.29 -23.50 -6.02
C ALA A 167 -6.40 -22.71 -5.05
N GLN A 168 -6.19 -23.20 -3.82
CA GLN A 168 -5.32 -22.57 -2.83
C GLN A 168 -3.85 -22.56 -3.25
N MET A 169 -3.32 -23.68 -3.78
CA MET A 169 -1.94 -23.74 -4.28
C MET A 169 -1.67 -22.75 -5.42
N ARG A 170 -2.67 -22.47 -6.27
CA ARG A 170 -2.55 -21.44 -7.32
C ARG A 170 -2.61 -20.02 -6.77
N GLY A 171 -3.42 -19.76 -5.74
CA GLY A 171 -3.37 -18.50 -4.99
C GLY A 171 -1.97 -18.25 -4.46
N LEU A 172 -1.37 -19.27 -3.84
CA LEU A 172 0.00 -19.22 -3.33
C LEU A 172 1.05 -19.02 -4.43
N HIS A 173 0.91 -19.70 -5.58
CA HIS A 173 1.81 -19.52 -6.73
C HIS A 173 1.71 -18.12 -7.36
N ARG A 174 0.51 -17.53 -7.43
CA ARG A 174 0.33 -16.15 -7.88
C ARG A 174 1.03 -15.19 -6.93
N THR A 175 0.83 -15.35 -5.63
CA THR A 175 1.53 -14.56 -4.60
C THR A 175 3.04 -14.71 -4.73
N LEU A 176 3.57 -15.93 -4.89
CA LEU A 176 5.00 -16.18 -5.10
C LEU A 176 5.52 -15.50 -6.36
N ARG A 177 4.78 -15.53 -7.47
CA ARG A 177 5.17 -14.88 -8.73
C ARG A 177 5.21 -13.36 -8.59
N THR A 178 4.23 -12.77 -7.88
CA THR A 178 4.24 -11.35 -7.53
C THR A 178 5.45 -11.01 -6.67
N ARG A 179 5.74 -11.80 -5.62
CA ARG A 179 6.93 -11.62 -4.78
C ARG A 179 8.24 -11.75 -5.56
N MET A 180 8.33 -12.68 -6.51
CA MET A 180 9.49 -12.79 -7.41
C MET A 180 9.66 -11.55 -8.28
N SER A 181 8.57 -11.00 -8.83
CA SER A 181 8.62 -9.77 -9.62
C SER A 181 9.02 -8.54 -8.78
N GLU A 182 8.56 -8.48 -7.53
CA GLU A 182 9.03 -7.48 -6.55
C GLU A 182 10.53 -7.63 -6.25
N LEU A 183 11.01 -8.86 -6.10
CA LEU A 183 12.43 -9.15 -5.89
C LEU A 183 13.28 -8.70 -7.08
N GLU A 184 12.84 -9.00 -8.31
CA GLU A 184 13.50 -8.55 -9.53
C GLU A 184 13.49 -7.01 -9.67
N ALA A 185 12.42 -6.36 -9.25
CA ALA A 185 12.34 -4.90 -9.20
C ALA A 185 13.31 -4.31 -8.16
N ALA A 186 13.45 -4.98 -7.02
CA ALA A 186 14.43 -4.63 -5.99
C ALA A 186 15.87 -4.82 -6.50
N ASP A 187 16.17 -5.90 -7.22
CA ASP A 187 17.49 -6.15 -7.83
C ASP A 187 17.85 -5.07 -8.86
N ARG A 188 16.90 -4.66 -9.71
CA ARG A 188 17.08 -3.52 -10.63
C ARG A 188 17.29 -2.19 -9.89
N HIS A 189 16.77 -2.06 -8.67
CA HIS A 189 17.02 -0.89 -7.84
C HIS A 189 18.41 -0.93 -7.21
N ILE A 190 18.83 -2.10 -6.71
CA ILE A 190 20.17 -2.34 -6.16
C ILE A 190 21.22 -2.02 -7.23
N ALA A 191 21.09 -2.52 -8.46
CA ALA A 191 22.01 -2.22 -9.56
C ALA A 191 22.13 -0.70 -9.84
N ARG A 192 21.03 0.05 -9.77
CA ARG A 192 21.03 1.52 -9.91
C ARG A 192 21.72 2.22 -8.74
N LEU A 193 21.58 1.69 -7.53
CA LEU A 193 22.28 2.20 -6.35
C LEU A 193 23.78 1.93 -6.42
N GLU A 194 24.19 0.74 -6.87
CA GLU A 194 25.59 0.40 -7.10
C GLU A 194 26.25 1.34 -8.11
N GLU A 195 25.55 1.68 -9.21
CA GLU A 195 26.03 2.68 -10.17
C GLU A 195 26.22 4.07 -9.53
N LYS A 196 25.28 4.50 -8.66
CA LYS A 196 25.39 5.77 -7.91
C LYS A 196 26.55 5.73 -6.91
N VAL A 197 26.76 4.62 -6.22
CA VAL A 197 27.91 4.43 -5.31
C VAL A 197 29.22 4.48 -6.09
N LEU A 198 29.28 3.92 -7.29
CA LEU A 198 30.46 3.99 -8.17
C LEU A 198 30.75 5.44 -8.60
N LYS A 199 29.71 6.20 -8.96
CA LYS A 199 29.81 7.65 -9.26
C LYS A 199 30.30 8.44 -8.04
N LEU A 200 29.79 8.15 -6.84
CA LEU A 200 30.24 8.77 -5.59
C LEU A 200 31.71 8.46 -5.28
N LYS A 201 32.15 7.20 -5.44
CA LYS A 201 33.56 6.82 -5.28
C LYS A 201 34.46 7.55 -6.28
N LYS A 202 34.01 7.76 -7.52
CA LYS A 202 34.73 8.56 -8.52
C LYS A 202 34.84 10.03 -8.08
N ALA A 203 33.72 10.65 -7.70
CA ALA A 203 33.71 12.02 -7.20
C ALA A 203 34.61 12.21 -5.96
N GLN A 204 34.67 11.23 -5.07
CA GLN A 204 35.56 11.25 -3.90
C GLN A 204 37.05 11.19 -4.30
N ARG A 205 37.41 10.42 -5.34
CA ARG A 205 38.77 10.39 -5.90
C ARG A 205 39.12 11.73 -6.55
N ASP A 206 38.21 12.29 -7.34
CA ASP A 206 38.39 13.59 -7.99
C ASP A 206 38.59 14.70 -6.94
N LEU A 207 37.80 14.68 -5.86
CA LEU A 207 37.96 15.60 -4.73
C LEU A 207 39.32 15.45 -4.03
N LYS A 208 39.83 14.22 -3.89
CA LYS A 208 41.15 13.95 -3.31
C LYS A 208 42.27 14.48 -4.22
N GLN A 209 42.12 14.33 -5.53
CA GLN A 209 43.05 14.85 -6.52
C GLN A 209 43.05 16.38 -6.55
N LEU A 210 41.88 17.03 -6.56
CA LEU A 210 41.75 18.49 -6.46
C LEU A 210 42.33 19.03 -5.15
N LYS A 211 42.19 18.31 -4.02
CA LYS A 211 42.86 18.68 -2.76
C LYS A 211 44.38 18.58 -2.86
N ALA A 212 44.92 17.56 -3.53
CA ALA A 212 46.35 17.39 -3.77
C ALA A 212 46.90 18.48 -4.71
N GLU A 213 46.19 18.81 -5.80
CA GLU A 213 46.53 19.90 -6.71
C GLU A 213 46.49 21.25 -6.01
N LYS A 214 45.47 21.53 -5.19
CA LYS A 214 45.39 22.72 -4.34
C LYS A 214 46.57 22.80 -3.35
N GLN A 215 47.05 21.66 -2.84
CA GLN A 215 48.20 21.59 -1.94
C GLN A 215 49.54 21.76 -2.69
N ALA A 216 49.62 21.29 -3.93
CA ALA A 216 50.77 21.51 -4.82
C ALA A 216 50.87 22.98 -5.26
N LEU A 217 49.76 23.59 -5.68
CA LEU A 217 49.64 25.04 -5.95
C LEU A 217 49.91 25.90 -4.70
N ARG A 218 49.70 25.36 -3.49
CA ARG A 218 50.10 26.00 -2.23
C ARG A 218 51.62 26.04 -2.02
N LYS A 219 52.36 25.14 -2.66
CA LYS A 219 53.82 25.01 -2.55
C LYS A 219 54.55 25.56 -3.77
N SER A 220 53.83 26.03 -4.78
CA SER A 220 54.40 26.45 -6.06
C SER A 220 54.97 27.89 -6.04
N PRO A 221 55.88 28.23 -6.97
CA PRO A 221 56.47 29.57 -7.08
C PRO A 221 55.44 30.67 -7.35
N GLU A 222 54.35 30.37 -8.07
CA GLU A 222 53.31 31.37 -8.42
C GLU A 222 52.61 31.92 -7.17
N ARG A 223 52.47 31.12 -6.10
CA ARG A 223 51.92 31.61 -4.82
C ARG A 223 52.90 32.51 -4.07
N LYS A 224 54.21 32.30 -4.20
CA LYS A 224 55.23 33.21 -3.63
C LYS A 224 55.20 34.56 -4.35
N VAL A 225 55.07 34.55 -5.68
CA VAL A 225 54.89 35.77 -6.49
C VAL A 225 53.58 36.50 -6.11
N GLY A 226 52.47 35.76 -5.95
CA GLY A 226 51.20 36.33 -5.47
C GLY A 226 51.24 36.87 -4.04
N GLN A 227 52.05 36.30 -3.14
CA GLN A 227 52.25 36.83 -1.78
C GLN A 227 53.05 38.13 -1.76
N VAL A 228 54.00 38.30 -2.68
CA VAL A 228 54.79 39.53 -2.83
C VAL A 228 53.94 40.65 -3.45
N LEU A 229 53.14 40.33 -4.46
CA LEU A 229 52.21 41.29 -5.11
C LEU A 229 51.09 41.77 -4.17
N LEU A 230 50.67 40.94 -3.20
CA LEU A 230 49.62 41.27 -2.22
C LEU A 230 50.17 41.82 -0.89
N ALA A 231 51.50 41.97 -0.74
CA ALA A 231 52.14 42.47 0.47
C ALA A 231 51.76 43.93 0.85
N PRO A 232 51.58 44.88 -0.09
CA PRO A 232 51.17 46.26 0.24
C PRO A 232 49.77 46.34 0.86
N TYR A 233 48.88 45.39 0.54
CA TYR A 233 47.48 45.36 1.01
C TYR A 233 47.30 44.65 2.37
N ARG A 234 48.38 44.14 2.98
CA ARG A 234 48.33 43.39 4.27
C ARG A 234 48.77 44.18 5.50
N LEU A 235 49.20 45.44 5.34
CA LEU A 235 49.51 46.36 6.44
C LEU A 235 48.34 47.35 6.62
N PRO A 236 47.26 46.93 7.30
CA PRO A 236 47.05 47.38 8.69
C PRO A 236 46.30 46.36 9.58
N GLN A 237 46.55 45.04 9.47
CA GLN A 237 45.86 44.04 10.33
C GLN A 237 46.58 43.66 11.63
N LYS A 238 47.90 43.88 11.74
CA LYS A 238 48.66 43.58 12.97
C LYS A 238 48.34 44.58 14.09
N LEU A 239 48.21 45.87 13.79
CA LEU A 239 47.93 46.90 14.80
C LEU A 239 46.58 46.69 15.53
N VAL A 240 45.58 46.14 14.83
CA VAL A 240 44.23 45.88 15.37
C VAL A 240 44.19 44.63 16.27
N ARG A 241 45.07 43.64 16.05
CA ARG A 241 45.13 42.42 16.88
C ARG A 241 45.72 42.69 18.26
N GLU A 242 46.65 43.65 18.35
CA GLU A 242 47.42 43.83 19.57
C GLU A 242 46.64 44.64 20.61
N VAL A 243 45.72 45.49 20.16
CA VAL A 243 44.75 46.19 21.00
C VAL A 243 43.67 45.22 21.54
N ARG A 244 43.25 44.23 20.74
CA ARG A 244 42.15 43.31 21.08
C ARG A 244 42.56 42.22 22.09
N LYS A 245 43.84 41.82 22.10
CA LYS A 245 44.39 40.88 23.10
C LYS A 245 44.51 41.47 24.51
N ARG A 246 44.57 42.79 24.65
CA ARG A 246 44.80 43.46 25.95
C ARG A 246 43.53 43.76 26.73
N PHE A 247 42.33 43.70 26.11
CA PHE A 247 41.06 44.12 26.74
C PHE A 247 39.83 43.24 26.48
N GLY A 248 39.93 42.04 25.90
CA GLY A 248 38.75 41.20 25.58
C GLY A 248 38.65 39.89 26.37
N ARG A 249 37.58 39.69 27.16
CA ARG A 249 37.16 38.38 27.71
C ARG A 249 36.92 37.36 26.58
N PRO A 250 37.15 36.05 26.79
CA PRO A 250 36.93 35.04 25.75
C PRO A 250 35.43 34.91 25.44
N VAL A 251 35.06 35.26 24.21
CA VAL A 251 33.76 34.94 23.61
C VAL A 251 33.88 33.57 22.94
N PRO A 252 32.90 32.65 23.07
CA PRO A 252 32.91 31.38 22.34
C PRO A 252 32.99 31.62 20.82
N PRO A 253 33.48 30.65 20.03
CA PRO A 253 33.53 30.81 18.58
C PRO A 253 32.12 31.09 18.07
N LYS A 254 31.92 32.27 17.45
CA LYS A 254 30.71 32.57 16.69
C LYS A 254 30.54 31.47 15.65
N ALA A 255 29.59 30.56 15.87
CA ALA A 255 28.87 29.96 14.76
C ALA A 255 28.48 31.12 13.83
N LEU A 256 28.77 30.99 12.55
CA LEU A 256 28.23 31.91 11.55
C LEU A 256 26.71 31.81 11.70
N ALA A 257 26.12 32.77 12.42
CA ALA A 257 24.68 32.88 12.55
C ALA A 257 24.15 33.14 11.13
N LEU A 258 23.76 32.05 10.46
CA LEU A 258 22.98 32.11 9.24
C LEU A 258 21.73 32.93 9.59
N SER A 259 21.33 33.84 8.70
CA SER A 259 20.06 34.54 8.86
C SER A 259 18.95 33.48 8.99
N PRO A 260 18.05 33.60 9.99
CA PRO A 260 16.97 32.65 10.14
C PRO A 260 16.24 32.49 8.81
N ASN A 261 15.97 31.25 8.40
CA ASN A 261 15.13 31.02 7.23
C ASN A 261 13.70 31.52 7.53
N GLU A 262 12.86 31.64 6.49
CA GLU A 262 11.48 32.14 6.64
C GLU A 262 10.70 31.36 7.70
N TYR A 263 10.90 30.05 7.74
CA TYR A 263 10.29 29.16 8.73
C TYR A 263 10.75 29.45 10.16
N GLN A 264 12.05 29.58 10.42
CA GLN A 264 12.60 29.89 11.73
C GLN A 264 12.08 31.25 12.23
N SER A 265 12.03 32.25 11.34
CA SER A 265 11.45 33.56 11.66
C SER A 265 9.94 33.47 11.98
N TRP A 266 9.21 32.60 11.27
CA TRP A 266 7.80 32.33 11.53
C TRP A 266 7.60 31.62 12.87
N LEU A 267 8.45 30.63 13.18
CA LEU A 267 8.39 29.86 14.41
C LEU A 267 8.71 30.74 15.62
N GLU A 268 9.80 31.50 15.58
CA GLU A 268 10.20 32.41 16.66
C GLU A 268 9.11 33.41 17.03
N LYS A 269 8.34 33.90 16.04
CA LYS A 269 7.20 34.81 16.27
C LYS A 269 5.97 34.13 16.88
N ARG A 270 5.86 32.81 16.75
CA ARG A 270 4.71 32.02 17.21
C ARG A 270 5.00 31.22 18.47
N ARG A 271 6.27 31.05 18.83
CA ARG A 271 6.63 30.43 20.11
C ARG A 271 6.22 31.35 21.26
N PRO A 272 5.67 30.78 22.33
CA PRO A 272 5.28 31.56 23.50
C PRO A 272 6.50 32.23 24.13
N THR A 273 6.37 33.50 24.47
CA THR A 273 7.36 34.23 25.27
C THR A 273 7.26 33.80 26.74
N GLU A 274 8.25 34.15 27.56
CA GLU A 274 8.18 33.91 29.02
C GLU A 274 6.93 34.53 29.67
N SER A 275 6.47 35.69 29.16
CA SER A 275 5.23 36.31 29.62
C SER A 275 3.99 35.49 29.24
N ASP A 276 3.97 34.94 28.02
CA ASP A 276 2.88 34.08 27.56
C ASP A 276 2.84 32.78 28.36
N LEU A 277 3.99 32.20 28.66
CA LEU A 277 4.11 30.99 29.48
C LEU A 277 3.66 31.23 30.93
N ALA A 278 4.00 32.39 31.51
CA ALA A 278 3.51 32.77 32.84
C ALA A 278 1.97 32.91 32.86
N ALA A 279 1.40 33.58 31.84
CA ALA A 279 -0.05 33.71 31.70
C ALA A 279 -0.74 32.34 31.47
N ALA A 280 -0.15 31.48 30.63
CA ALA A 280 -0.64 30.13 30.39
C ALA A 280 -0.62 29.28 31.67
N ARG A 281 0.42 29.41 32.51
CA ARG A 281 0.48 28.72 33.81
C ARG A 281 -0.64 29.16 34.76
N GLU A 282 -0.89 30.47 34.87
CA GLU A 282 -2.00 30.98 35.68
C GLU A 282 -3.36 30.52 35.12
N GLN A 283 -3.52 30.53 33.80
CA GLN A 283 -4.71 29.98 33.15
C GLN A 283 -4.89 28.49 33.42
N ALA A 284 -3.81 27.70 33.36
CA ALA A 284 -3.83 26.26 33.62
C ALA A 284 -4.33 25.94 35.03
N ARG A 285 -3.91 26.73 36.02
CA ARG A 285 -4.35 26.60 37.43
C ARG A 285 -5.83 26.92 37.62
N ALA A 286 -6.44 27.67 36.70
CA ALA A 286 -7.85 28.01 36.70
C ALA A 286 -8.72 27.05 35.85
N PHE A 287 -8.14 26.01 35.23
CA PHE A 287 -8.92 25.03 34.48
C PHE A 287 -9.88 24.25 35.38
N THR A 288 -11.10 24.07 34.91
CA THR A 288 -12.12 23.27 35.59
C THR A 288 -11.89 21.77 35.45
N TYR A 289 -11.27 21.33 34.35
CA TYR A 289 -10.86 19.96 34.11
C TYR A 289 -9.33 19.93 34.02
N SER A 290 -8.70 19.26 34.98
CA SER A 290 -7.24 19.19 35.11
C SER A 290 -6.81 17.73 35.23
N PRO A 291 -6.92 16.93 34.15
CA PRO A 291 -6.54 15.51 34.20
C PRO A 291 -5.04 15.35 34.40
N LEU A 292 -4.64 14.30 35.12
CA LEU A 292 -3.24 13.90 35.18
C LEU A 292 -2.82 13.32 33.82
N ILE A 293 -1.73 13.82 33.24
CA ILE A 293 -1.12 13.27 32.02
C ILE A 293 0.13 12.48 32.40
N SER A 294 0.19 11.20 32.06
CA SER A 294 1.40 10.38 32.17
C SER A 294 2.15 10.40 30.84
N ILE A 295 3.32 11.02 30.80
CA ILE A 295 4.22 10.97 29.65
C ILE A 295 5.06 9.70 29.76
N ILE A 296 4.93 8.79 28.81
CA ILE A 296 5.70 7.54 28.75
C ILE A 296 6.89 7.74 27.82
N THR A 297 8.09 7.44 28.35
CA THR A 297 9.35 7.57 27.62
C THR A 297 10.20 6.31 27.83
N PRO A 298 10.15 5.35 26.91
CA PRO A 298 11.07 4.22 26.86
C PRO A 298 12.50 4.70 26.62
N VAL A 299 13.47 4.17 27.37
CA VAL A 299 14.89 4.56 27.32
C VAL A 299 15.74 3.31 27.10
N PHE A 300 16.63 3.35 26.11
CA PHE A 300 17.62 2.29 25.90
C PHE A 300 18.90 2.87 25.32
N ASN A 301 19.98 2.89 26.11
CA ASN A 301 21.30 3.36 25.67
C ASN A 301 21.29 4.74 24.99
N THR A 302 20.44 5.64 25.50
CA THR A 302 20.34 7.02 25.02
C THR A 302 21.51 7.85 25.53
N PRO A 303 22.20 8.62 24.68
CA PRO A 303 23.23 9.56 25.13
C PRO A 303 22.70 10.48 26.23
N ALA A 304 23.47 10.62 27.31
CA ALA A 304 22.99 11.32 28.51
C ALA A 304 22.55 12.77 28.25
N VAL A 305 23.20 13.46 27.31
CA VAL A 305 22.83 14.84 26.93
C VAL A 305 21.42 14.89 26.32
N TRP A 306 21.07 13.96 25.43
CA TRP A 306 19.76 13.97 24.77
C TRP A 306 18.65 13.57 25.75
N LEU A 307 18.90 12.56 26.58
CA LEU A 307 17.95 12.18 27.62
C LEU A 307 17.72 13.31 28.61
N ALA A 308 18.78 14.03 29.01
CA ALA A 308 18.65 15.19 29.88
C ALA A 308 17.82 16.30 29.22
N GLU A 309 18.05 16.61 27.94
CA GLU A 309 17.25 17.60 27.21
C GLU A 309 15.77 17.21 27.11
N ALA A 310 15.47 15.93 26.81
CA ALA A 310 14.12 15.39 26.76
C ALA A 310 13.40 15.54 28.12
N VAL A 311 14.05 15.07 29.20
CA VAL A 311 13.55 15.21 30.57
C VAL A 311 13.29 16.67 30.93
N GLU A 312 14.27 17.55 30.70
CA GLU A 312 14.11 18.99 30.99
C GLU A 312 12.96 19.62 30.20
N SER A 313 12.71 19.21 28.97
CA SER A 313 11.60 19.72 28.16
C SER A 313 10.23 19.35 28.74
N ALA A 314 10.09 18.12 29.26
CA ALA A 314 8.90 17.70 29.97
C ALA A 314 8.77 18.41 31.33
N MET A 315 9.87 18.62 32.05
CA MET A 315 9.84 19.30 33.34
C MET A 315 9.51 20.79 33.26
N ARG A 316 9.73 21.44 32.11
CA ARG A 316 9.42 22.85 31.85
C ARG A 316 7.97 23.11 31.41
N GLN A 317 7.13 22.08 31.32
CA GLN A 317 5.74 22.25 30.93
C GLN A 317 5.00 23.24 31.85
N VAL A 318 4.21 24.14 31.26
CA VAL A 318 3.43 25.12 32.03
C VAL A 318 2.19 24.52 32.69
N TYR A 319 1.67 23.42 32.13
CA TYR A 319 0.67 22.59 32.80
C TYR A 319 1.37 21.69 33.83
N GLU A 320 1.03 21.84 35.10
CA GLU A 320 1.80 21.25 36.21
C GLU A 320 1.33 19.85 36.61
N ASN A 321 0.09 19.44 36.26
CA ASN A 321 -0.50 18.16 36.67
C ASN A 321 -0.13 17.02 35.69
N PHE A 322 1.13 16.62 35.68
CA PHE A 322 1.64 15.51 34.88
C PHE A 322 2.64 14.67 35.67
N GLU A 323 2.94 13.49 35.15
CA GLU A 323 4.09 12.68 35.56
C GLU A 323 4.89 12.24 34.32
N LEU A 324 6.20 12.12 34.47
CA LEU A 324 7.12 11.63 33.46
C LEU A 324 7.60 10.24 33.86
N VAL A 325 7.21 9.22 33.10
CA VAL A 325 7.54 7.81 33.34
C VAL A 325 8.68 7.40 32.42
N LEU A 326 9.89 7.40 32.96
CA LEU A 326 11.11 6.96 32.27
C LEU A 326 11.25 5.44 32.44
N VAL A 327 11.17 4.69 31.35
CA VAL A 327 11.27 3.22 31.39
C VAL A 327 12.60 2.76 30.79
N ASP A 328 13.53 2.38 31.65
CA ASP A 328 14.82 1.81 31.23
C ASP A 328 14.64 0.36 30.77
N ASP A 329 14.83 0.13 29.47
CA ASP A 329 14.72 -1.18 28.82
C ASP A 329 16.03 -2.00 28.91
N GLY A 330 16.71 -1.93 30.06
CA GLY A 330 17.98 -2.60 30.31
C GLY A 330 19.17 -1.91 29.65
N SER A 331 19.30 -0.59 29.78
CA SER A 331 20.46 0.16 29.29
C SER A 331 21.77 -0.36 29.88
N THR A 332 22.80 -0.46 29.03
CA THR A 332 24.17 -0.86 29.39
C THR A 332 25.16 0.31 29.37
N LEU A 333 24.79 1.45 28.76
CA LEU A 333 25.58 2.67 28.81
C LEU A 333 25.58 3.26 30.23
N ALA A 334 26.78 3.33 30.81
CA ALA A 334 26.97 3.80 32.18
C ALA A 334 26.44 5.22 32.41
N GLU A 335 26.57 6.10 31.42
CA GLU A 335 26.07 7.48 31.51
C GLU A 335 24.53 7.55 31.54
N THR A 336 23.84 6.70 30.78
CA THR A 336 22.37 6.62 30.76
C THR A 336 21.86 6.11 32.10
N VAL A 337 22.45 5.02 32.62
CA VAL A 337 22.10 4.43 33.91
C VAL A 337 22.35 5.41 35.05
N ALA A 338 23.51 6.09 35.05
CA ALA A 338 23.83 7.10 36.04
C ALA A 338 22.84 8.26 36.00
N LEU A 339 22.51 8.77 34.80
CA LEU A 339 21.54 9.86 34.65
C LEU A 339 20.17 9.46 35.20
N LEU A 340 19.65 8.28 34.83
CA LEU A 340 18.37 7.77 35.36
C LEU A 340 18.36 7.68 36.88
N ALA A 341 19.46 7.23 37.49
CA ALA A 341 19.60 7.21 38.95
C ALA A 341 19.60 8.61 39.58
N THR A 342 20.17 9.62 38.90
CA THR A 342 20.10 11.02 39.38
C THR A 342 18.73 11.67 39.20
N MET A 343 17.94 11.22 38.22
CA MET A 343 16.59 11.74 37.97
C MET A 343 15.58 11.16 38.97
N GLU A 344 15.82 9.94 39.44
CA GLU A 344 15.04 9.31 40.50
C GLU A 344 15.12 10.12 41.80
N GLY A 345 13.96 10.62 42.26
CA GLY A 345 13.87 11.44 43.47
C GLY A 345 14.21 12.94 43.29
N ARG A 346 14.59 13.37 42.08
CA ARG A 346 14.82 14.80 41.78
C ARG A 346 13.53 15.63 41.83
N ASP A 347 12.45 15.08 41.32
CA ASP A 347 11.11 15.68 41.33
C ASP A 347 10.09 14.55 41.49
N SER A 348 9.06 14.77 42.32
CA SER A 348 7.99 13.79 42.58
C SER A 348 7.20 13.36 41.34
N ARG A 349 7.25 14.16 40.26
CA ARG A 349 6.61 13.86 38.98
C ARG A 349 7.43 12.88 38.13
N ILE A 350 8.71 12.67 38.42
CA ILE A 350 9.55 11.73 37.67
C ILE A 350 9.44 10.34 38.30
N VAL A 351 9.00 9.38 37.49
CA VAL A 351 8.90 7.96 37.85
C VAL A 351 9.88 7.19 36.99
N VAL A 352 10.88 6.55 37.61
CA VAL A 352 11.85 5.70 36.90
C VAL A 352 11.44 4.24 37.07
N VAL A 353 11.29 3.52 35.96
CA VAL A 353 10.96 2.10 35.91
C VAL A 353 12.15 1.39 35.28
N ARG A 354 12.74 0.43 36.00
CA ARG A 354 13.87 -0.37 35.49
C ARG A 354 13.40 -1.77 35.16
N ARG A 355 13.62 -2.21 33.93
CA ARG A 355 13.33 -3.58 33.50
C ARG A 355 14.56 -4.46 33.73
N GLU A 356 14.34 -5.70 34.17
CA GLU A 356 15.42 -6.65 34.44
C GLU A 356 16.12 -7.14 33.15
N SER A 357 15.43 -7.08 32.02
CA SER A 357 15.95 -7.51 30.72
C SER A 357 15.35 -6.66 29.59
N THR A 358 16.14 -6.45 28.53
CA THR A 358 15.69 -5.75 27.32
C THR A 358 14.58 -6.54 26.63
N GLY A 359 13.43 -5.89 26.45
CA GLY A 359 12.22 -6.51 25.91
C GLY A 359 11.68 -5.81 24.66
N GLY A 360 12.31 -4.73 24.22
CA GLY A 360 11.87 -3.94 23.09
C GLY A 360 10.93 -2.80 23.49
N ILE A 361 10.73 -1.87 22.56
CA ILE A 361 10.03 -0.61 22.81
C ILE A 361 8.59 -0.84 23.26
N SER A 362 7.86 -1.81 22.69
CA SER A 362 6.50 -2.12 23.14
C SER A 362 6.46 -2.62 24.58
N ALA A 363 7.40 -3.49 24.98
CA ALA A 363 7.45 -4.03 26.34
C ALA A 363 7.81 -2.94 27.36
N ALA A 364 8.72 -2.04 26.99
CA ALA A 364 9.06 -0.87 27.78
C ALA A 364 7.87 0.09 27.91
N SER A 365 7.22 0.46 26.81
CA SER A 365 6.02 1.30 26.83
C SER A 365 4.91 0.69 27.69
N ASN A 366 4.68 -0.63 27.60
CA ASN A 366 3.70 -1.32 28.44
C ASN A 366 4.06 -1.30 29.93
N SER A 367 5.34 -1.48 30.27
CA SER A 367 5.80 -1.35 31.67
C SER A 367 5.57 0.08 32.19
N GLY A 368 5.73 1.09 31.32
CA GLY A 368 5.36 2.47 31.60
C GLY A 368 3.86 2.64 31.85
N LEU A 369 3.02 2.10 30.96
CA LEU A 369 1.55 2.13 31.09
C LEU A 369 1.04 1.50 32.39
N GLU A 370 1.69 0.43 32.85
CA GLU A 370 1.35 -0.22 34.12
C GLU A 370 1.65 0.66 35.35
N ARG A 371 2.69 1.50 35.24
CA ARG A 371 3.10 2.42 36.31
C ARG A 371 2.42 3.78 36.23
N ALA A 372 1.91 4.15 35.05
CA ALA A 372 1.16 5.36 34.82
C ALA A 372 -0.08 5.44 35.72
N ARG A 373 -0.41 6.65 36.16
CA ARG A 373 -1.59 7.01 36.96
C ARG A 373 -2.50 8.00 36.26
N GLY A 374 -2.02 8.62 35.18
CA GLY A 374 -2.73 9.60 34.40
C GLY A 374 -3.99 9.05 33.75
N GLU A 375 -4.97 9.94 33.63
CA GLU A 375 -6.16 9.71 32.81
C GLU A 375 -5.80 9.74 31.31
N TRP A 376 -4.75 10.49 30.97
CA TRP A 376 -4.21 10.61 29.63
C TRP A 376 -2.77 10.09 29.58
N ILE A 377 -2.42 9.49 28.45
CA ILE A 377 -1.09 8.97 28.14
C ILE A 377 -0.51 9.84 27.02
N GLY A 378 0.63 10.48 27.26
CA GLY A 378 1.43 11.15 26.23
C GLY A 378 2.63 10.31 25.83
N LEU A 379 2.98 10.27 24.55
CA LEU A 379 4.13 9.51 24.04
C LEU A 379 5.27 10.46 23.68
N LEU A 380 6.43 10.27 24.28
CA LEU A 380 7.64 11.07 24.07
C LEU A 380 8.85 10.15 23.93
N ASP A 381 9.56 10.23 22.80
CA ASP A 381 10.81 9.51 22.62
C ASP A 381 11.94 10.09 23.49
N HIS A 382 12.86 9.24 23.92
CA HIS A 382 13.90 9.55 24.91
C HIS A 382 14.92 10.61 24.49
N ASP A 383 14.97 10.96 23.20
CA ASP A 383 15.90 11.92 22.61
C ASP A 383 15.21 13.14 21.99
N ASP A 384 13.87 13.22 22.10
CA ASP A 384 13.06 14.28 21.52
C ASP A 384 12.61 15.31 22.57
N VAL A 385 12.11 16.46 22.10
CA VAL A 385 11.87 17.64 22.95
C VAL A 385 10.46 18.17 22.73
N LEU A 386 9.78 18.53 23.82
CA LEU A 386 8.47 19.20 23.79
C LEU A 386 8.61 20.72 23.84
N GLU A 387 7.67 21.43 23.20
CA GLU A 387 7.44 22.86 23.50
C GLU A 387 6.88 23.02 24.92
N PRO A 388 7.24 24.09 25.65
CA PRO A 388 6.89 24.26 27.06
C PRO A 388 5.38 24.43 27.32
N ASP A 389 4.58 24.71 26.29
CA ASP A 389 3.12 24.79 26.36
C ASP A 389 2.39 23.57 25.77
N ALA A 390 3.10 22.49 25.41
CA ALA A 390 2.53 21.30 24.77
C ALA A 390 1.36 20.68 25.56
N LEU A 391 1.57 20.36 26.83
CA LEU A 391 0.52 19.79 27.69
C LEU A 391 -0.61 20.77 27.95
N PHE A 392 -0.29 22.06 28.08
CA PHE A 392 -1.28 23.10 28.31
C PHE A 392 -2.25 23.22 27.15
N GLU A 393 -1.77 23.20 25.91
CA GLU A 393 -2.63 23.32 24.73
C GLU A 393 -3.57 22.12 24.57
N VAL A 394 -3.12 20.91 24.90
CA VAL A 394 -3.98 19.73 24.98
C VAL A 394 -5.11 19.97 25.99
N VAL A 395 -4.79 20.32 27.23
CA VAL A 395 -5.81 20.47 28.28
C VAL A 395 -6.72 21.68 28.01
N LYS A 396 -6.18 22.77 27.49
CA LYS A 396 -6.93 23.95 27.07
C LYS A 396 -7.99 23.60 26.03
N TYR A 397 -7.66 22.75 25.06
CA TYR A 397 -8.64 22.25 24.09
C TYR A 397 -9.71 21.37 24.76
N LEU A 398 -9.29 20.50 25.69
CA LEU A 398 -10.19 19.60 26.42
C LEU A 398 -11.18 20.35 27.33
N GLN A 399 -10.89 21.58 27.76
CA GLN A 399 -11.84 22.42 28.49
C GLN A 399 -13.18 22.59 27.75
N SER A 400 -13.14 22.70 26.42
CA SER A 400 -14.36 22.83 25.60
C SER A 400 -14.77 21.51 24.93
N ASN A 401 -13.87 20.53 24.89
CA ASN A 401 -14.06 19.27 24.16
C ASN A 401 -13.74 18.04 25.03
N PRO A 402 -14.40 17.88 26.21
CA PRO A 402 -14.05 16.83 27.17
C PRO A 402 -14.30 15.42 26.63
N ALA A 403 -15.10 15.25 25.58
CA ALA A 403 -15.36 13.95 24.97
C ALA A 403 -14.22 13.45 24.06
N THR A 404 -13.19 14.24 23.79
CA THR A 404 -12.07 13.84 22.91
C THR A 404 -11.31 12.64 23.49
N ASP A 405 -10.89 11.71 22.64
CA ASP A 405 -10.17 10.49 23.03
C ASP A 405 -8.68 10.51 22.67
N LEU A 406 -8.32 11.21 21.60
CA LEU A 406 -6.94 11.33 21.12
C LEU A 406 -6.70 12.73 20.59
N VAL A 407 -5.56 13.31 20.95
CA VAL A 407 -5.08 14.60 20.45
C VAL A 407 -3.66 14.42 19.92
N PHE A 408 -3.41 14.85 18.68
CA PHE A 408 -2.08 14.88 18.08
C PHE A 408 -1.73 16.29 17.60
N SER A 409 -0.44 16.62 17.54
CA SER A 409 0.05 17.94 17.14
C SER A 409 0.92 17.90 15.89
N ASP A 410 1.15 19.06 15.29
CA ASP A 410 2.26 19.22 14.34
C ASP A 410 3.61 18.98 15.02
N GLU A 411 4.61 18.71 14.20
CA GLU A 411 5.98 18.43 14.64
C GLU A 411 7.00 19.14 13.74
N ASP A 412 8.21 19.29 14.23
CA ASP A 412 9.38 19.72 13.46
C ASP A 412 10.58 18.86 13.82
N LYS A 413 11.74 19.08 13.17
CA LYS A 413 12.96 18.31 13.43
C LYS A 413 14.07 19.17 13.99
N ILE A 414 14.81 18.61 14.95
CA ILE A 414 16.06 19.18 15.46
C ILE A 414 17.20 18.70 14.58
N THR A 415 17.90 19.63 13.93
CA THR A 415 19.10 19.38 13.10
C THR A 415 20.31 20.11 13.69
N GLU A 416 21.51 19.89 13.10
CA GLU A 416 22.73 20.61 13.50
C GLU A 416 22.59 22.14 13.32
N GLU A 417 21.74 22.57 12.39
CA GLU A 417 21.43 23.97 12.09
C GLU A 417 20.26 24.55 12.92
N GLY A 418 19.70 23.77 13.85
CA GLY A 418 18.55 24.14 14.66
C GLY A 418 17.25 23.47 14.21
N LEU A 419 16.11 24.10 14.49
CA LEU A 419 14.80 23.59 14.10
C LEU A 419 14.58 23.76 12.59
N ALA A 420 14.27 22.66 11.90
CA ALA A 420 14.11 22.61 10.46
C ALA A 420 13.30 21.39 9.99
N ALA A 421 12.55 21.58 8.88
CA ALA A 421 11.66 20.60 8.26
C ALA A 421 10.34 20.35 9.00
N PRO A 422 9.50 21.39 9.15
CA PRO A 422 8.20 21.27 9.82
C PRO A 422 7.29 20.34 9.06
N GLN A 423 6.51 19.57 9.80
CA GLN A 423 5.43 18.74 9.28
C GLN A 423 4.10 19.30 9.80
N PHE A 424 3.46 20.13 8.98
CA PHE A 424 2.08 20.58 9.19
C PHE A 424 1.13 19.47 8.75
N LYS A 425 0.54 18.80 9.73
CA LYS A 425 -0.32 17.63 9.55
C LYS A 425 -1.73 18.08 9.13
N PRO A 426 -2.46 17.27 8.35
CA PRO A 426 -3.87 17.51 8.12
C PRO A 426 -4.67 17.18 9.39
N ASP A 427 -5.93 17.59 9.40
CA ASP A 427 -6.90 17.08 10.38
C ASP A 427 -7.07 15.55 10.24
N TRP A 428 -7.81 14.95 11.19
CA TRP A 428 -8.03 13.51 11.23
C TRP A 428 -8.52 12.94 9.88
N SER A 429 -7.71 12.05 9.31
CA SER A 429 -7.95 11.39 8.03
C SER A 429 -7.62 9.90 8.17
N PRO A 430 -8.63 9.02 8.29
CA PRO A 430 -8.39 7.59 8.41
C PRO A 430 -7.71 7.03 7.15
N ASP A 431 -8.03 7.56 5.97
CA ASP A 431 -7.41 7.13 4.72
C ASP A 431 -5.94 7.54 4.62
N PHE A 432 -5.57 8.73 5.11
CA PHE A 432 -4.16 9.11 5.16
C PHE A 432 -3.39 8.30 6.20
N LEU A 433 -4.03 7.98 7.34
CA LEU A 433 -3.45 7.09 8.33
C LEU A 433 -3.10 5.74 7.71
N LEU A 434 -3.94 5.15 6.85
CA LEU A 434 -3.66 3.87 6.20
C LEU A 434 -2.47 3.90 5.24
N SER A 435 -2.08 5.08 4.77
CA SER A 435 -0.92 5.26 3.88
C SER A 435 0.35 5.62 4.62
N TYR A 436 0.24 6.31 5.75
CA TYR A 436 1.39 6.80 6.49
C TYR A 436 0.99 7.07 7.95
N ASN A 437 1.82 6.65 8.91
CA ASN A 437 1.61 7.01 10.32
C ASN A 437 1.91 8.48 10.54
N TYR A 438 1.00 9.37 10.16
CA TYR A 438 1.23 10.81 10.24
C TYR A 438 0.97 11.39 11.64
N LEU A 439 0.35 10.62 12.55
CA LEU A 439 0.10 11.08 13.92
C LEU A 439 1.41 11.25 14.69
N CYS A 440 2.29 10.24 14.62
CA CYS A 440 3.60 10.24 15.28
C CYS A 440 3.53 10.74 16.73
N HIS A 441 4.52 11.53 17.14
CA HIS A 441 4.61 12.20 18.42
C HIS A 441 4.51 13.72 18.18
N PHE A 442 4.02 14.55 19.10
CA PHE A 442 3.45 14.22 20.40
C PHE A 442 1.98 13.85 20.23
N THR A 443 1.64 12.61 20.55
CA THR A 443 0.24 12.15 20.60
C THR A 443 -0.14 11.88 22.05
N THR A 444 -1.30 12.38 22.46
CA THR A 444 -1.91 12.12 23.76
C THR A 444 -3.22 11.38 23.58
N VAL A 445 -3.41 10.31 24.36
CA VAL A 445 -4.57 9.41 24.25
C VAL A 445 -5.16 9.18 25.62
N ARG A 446 -6.49 9.12 25.72
CA ARG A 446 -7.15 8.63 26.94
C ARG A 446 -6.66 7.23 27.27
N ARG A 447 -6.23 7.04 28.52
CA ARG A 447 -5.70 5.75 28.99
C ARG A 447 -6.68 4.62 28.76
N GLU A 448 -7.97 4.83 29.05
CA GLU A 448 -9.01 3.82 28.83
C GLU A 448 -9.03 3.30 27.38
N ILE A 449 -8.80 4.18 26.40
CA ILE A 449 -8.78 3.84 24.98
C ILE A 449 -7.52 3.03 24.64
N VAL A 450 -6.36 3.37 25.21
CA VAL A 450 -5.12 2.58 25.07
C VAL A 450 -5.29 1.17 25.64
N GLU A 451 -5.92 1.06 26.82
CA GLU A 451 -6.20 -0.22 27.48
C GLU A 451 -7.17 -1.07 26.65
N ARG A 452 -8.28 -0.49 26.19
CA ARG A 452 -9.27 -1.17 25.35
C ARG A 452 -8.73 -1.58 23.99
N ALA A 453 -7.79 -0.82 23.43
CA ALA A 453 -7.10 -1.18 22.20
C ALA A 453 -6.18 -2.40 22.39
N GLY A 454 -5.82 -2.76 23.63
CA GLY A 454 -4.92 -3.87 23.94
C GLY A 454 -3.45 -3.46 24.07
N ARG A 455 -3.17 -2.19 24.39
CA ARG A 455 -1.82 -1.64 24.65
C ARG A 455 -0.83 -1.84 23.47
N PHE A 456 0.48 -1.77 23.72
CA PHE A 456 1.51 -1.97 22.69
C PHE A 456 1.78 -3.46 22.47
N ARG A 457 2.04 -3.84 21.21
CA ARG A 457 2.20 -5.23 20.79
C ARG A 457 3.63 -5.49 20.29
N PRO A 458 4.46 -6.27 21.01
CA PRO A 458 5.88 -6.45 20.69
C PRO A 458 6.17 -6.96 19.28
N GLU A 459 5.24 -7.72 18.67
CA GLU A 459 5.39 -8.20 17.31
C GLU A 459 5.33 -7.09 16.23
N PHE A 460 5.09 -5.84 16.64
CA PHE A 460 5.12 -4.62 15.81
C PHE A 460 6.21 -3.63 16.22
N ASP A 461 7.19 -4.03 17.04
CA ASP A 461 8.33 -3.15 17.37
C ASP A 461 8.96 -2.54 16.11
N GLY A 462 9.15 -1.21 16.13
CA GLY A 462 9.52 -0.38 14.99
C GLY A 462 8.35 0.31 14.29
N ALA A 463 7.12 -0.17 14.50
CA ALA A 463 5.87 0.44 14.05
C ALA A 463 4.76 0.31 15.12
N GLN A 464 5.15 0.19 16.40
CA GLN A 464 4.26 -0.10 17.51
C GLN A 464 3.19 0.97 17.71
N ASP A 465 3.55 2.24 17.52
CA ASP A 465 2.61 3.37 17.66
C ASP A 465 1.61 3.34 16.52
N TYR A 466 2.06 3.03 15.30
CA TYR A 466 1.20 2.94 14.14
C TYR A 466 0.14 1.83 14.32
N ASP A 467 0.58 0.66 14.79
CA ASP A 467 -0.34 -0.43 15.12
C ASP A 467 -1.35 -0.04 16.21
N LEU A 468 -0.90 0.66 17.26
CA LEU A 468 -1.77 1.14 18.31
C LEU A 468 -2.78 2.16 17.79
N PHE A 469 -2.35 3.15 17.01
CA PHE A 469 -3.24 4.17 16.46
C PHE A 469 -4.28 3.61 15.49
N LEU A 470 -3.91 2.61 14.68
CA LEU A 470 -4.86 1.88 13.85
C LEU A 470 -5.92 1.14 14.68
N ARG A 471 -5.54 0.53 15.82
CA ARG A 471 -6.51 -0.10 16.73
C ARG A 471 -7.37 0.93 17.46
N ILE A 472 -6.81 2.08 17.83
CA ILE A 472 -7.55 3.17 18.45
C ILE A 472 -8.59 3.74 17.49
N SER A 473 -8.24 3.93 16.21
CA SER A 473 -9.17 4.46 15.19
C SER A 473 -10.34 3.51 14.90
N GLU A 474 -10.20 2.22 15.21
CA GLU A 474 -11.29 1.23 15.18
C GLU A 474 -12.28 1.41 16.35
N LEU A 475 -11.85 2.03 17.45
CA LEU A 475 -12.64 2.20 18.68
C LEU A 475 -13.29 3.58 18.80
N THR A 476 -12.77 4.60 18.13
CA THR A 476 -13.25 5.98 18.26
C THR A 476 -12.98 6.83 17.03
N THR A 477 -13.85 7.81 16.81
CA THR A 477 -13.69 8.90 15.84
C THR A 477 -13.43 10.25 16.53
N ARG A 478 -13.35 10.28 17.87
CA ARG A 478 -13.16 11.50 18.67
C ARG A 478 -11.67 11.88 18.73
N ILE A 479 -11.09 12.05 17.56
CA ILE A 479 -9.67 12.30 17.32
C ILE A 479 -9.49 13.75 16.85
N HIS A 480 -8.61 14.50 17.51
CA HIS A 480 -8.41 15.91 17.21
C HIS A 480 -6.95 16.25 16.87
N HIS A 481 -6.79 17.13 15.90
CA HIS A 481 -5.52 17.70 15.50
C HIS A 481 -5.37 19.10 16.12
N LEU A 482 -4.26 19.33 16.83
CA LEU A 482 -3.83 20.66 17.24
C LEU A 482 -2.82 21.20 16.20
N PRO A 483 -3.18 22.20 15.38
CA PRO A 483 -2.31 22.77 14.34
C PRO A 483 -1.23 23.70 14.94
N ARG A 484 -0.40 23.12 15.80
CA ARG A 484 0.69 23.75 16.54
C ARG A 484 1.87 22.79 16.57
N ILE A 485 3.07 23.32 16.29
CA ILE A 485 4.31 22.57 16.47
C ILE A 485 4.58 22.46 17.97
N LEU A 486 4.33 21.28 18.54
CA LEU A 486 4.50 21.02 19.98
C LEU A 486 5.57 19.96 20.28
N TYR A 487 6.10 19.31 19.23
CA TYR A 487 7.07 18.25 19.30
C TYR A 487 8.24 18.48 18.34
N HIS A 488 9.45 18.25 18.82
CA HIS A 488 10.67 18.38 18.04
C HIS A 488 11.43 17.07 18.00
N TRP A 489 11.41 16.44 16.82
CA TRP A 489 12.05 15.17 16.55
C TRP A 489 13.54 15.34 16.25
N ARG A 490 14.41 14.81 17.10
CA ARG A 490 15.85 14.82 16.87
C ARG A 490 16.25 13.93 15.71
N ARG A 491 16.92 14.54 14.73
CA ARG A 491 17.65 13.80 13.70
C ARG A 491 19.04 13.45 14.20
N SER A 492 19.37 12.17 14.14
CA SER A 492 20.74 11.69 14.28
C SER A 492 21.06 10.72 13.15
N GLU A 493 22.34 10.53 12.82
CA GLU A 493 22.77 9.61 11.75
C GLU A 493 22.33 8.15 11.98
N THR A 494 21.98 7.80 13.23
CA THR A 494 21.46 6.49 13.65
C THR A 494 19.94 6.48 13.89
N SER A 495 19.26 7.63 13.83
CA SER A 495 17.82 7.75 14.05
C SER A 495 17.00 7.19 12.88
N THR A 496 15.83 6.64 13.22
CA THR A 496 14.81 6.21 12.25
C THR A 496 14.32 7.40 11.40
N SER A 497 14.41 8.63 11.93
CA SER A 497 13.96 9.87 11.29
C SER A 497 14.73 10.24 10.01
N ASP A 498 15.96 9.73 9.85
CA ASP A 498 16.88 10.14 8.78
C ASP A 498 16.91 9.16 7.62
N ASN A 499 16.49 7.91 7.84
CA ASN A 499 16.37 6.91 6.79
C ASN A 499 15.52 5.72 7.25
N ILE A 500 14.22 5.75 6.97
CA ILE A 500 13.34 4.57 7.04
C ILE A 500 13.95 3.37 6.26
N ARG A 501 14.73 3.66 5.20
CA ARG A 501 15.51 2.68 4.40
C ARG A 501 16.54 1.86 5.19
N ARG A 502 17.00 2.33 6.35
CA ARG A 502 18.00 1.63 7.18
C ARG A 502 17.38 0.57 8.10
N LYS A 503 16.05 0.58 8.29
CA LYS A 503 15.31 -0.40 9.11
C LYS A 503 14.14 -1.00 8.33
N PRO A 504 14.39 -1.86 7.32
CA PRO A 504 13.32 -2.49 6.53
C PRO A 504 12.31 -3.28 7.40
N GLN A 505 12.74 -3.72 8.58
CA GLN A 505 11.87 -4.36 9.57
C GLN A 505 10.74 -3.44 10.07
N ALA A 506 10.98 -2.14 10.22
CA ALA A 506 9.96 -1.17 10.65
C ALA A 506 8.89 -0.95 9.58
N LEU A 507 9.30 -0.90 8.29
CA LEU A 507 8.37 -0.85 7.17
C LEU A 507 7.52 -2.10 7.07
N GLU A 508 8.13 -3.27 7.23
CA GLU A 508 7.37 -4.53 7.21
C GLU A 508 6.43 -4.63 8.42
N ALA A 509 6.85 -4.18 9.60
CA ALA A 509 5.99 -4.10 10.78
C ALA A 509 4.79 -3.17 10.52
N GLY A 510 5.00 -1.99 9.91
CA GLY A 510 3.91 -1.08 9.56
C GLY A 510 2.99 -1.65 8.48
N ARG A 511 3.53 -2.31 7.44
CA ARG A 511 2.75 -3.01 6.41
C ARG A 511 1.86 -4.08 7.04
N ARG A 512 2.41 -4.89 7.96
CA ARG A 512 1.67 -5.88 8.75
C ARG A 512 0.63 -5.24 9.66
N ALA A 513 0.90 -4.06 10.22
CA ALA A 513 -0.05 -3.34 11.07
C ALA A 513 -1.31 -2.95 10.26
N VAL A 514 -1.11 -2.38 9.06
CA VAL A 514 -2.21 -2.04 8.13
C VAL A 514 -2.96 -3.30 7.68
N GLU A 515 -2.27 -4.38 7.31
CA GLU A 515 -2.96 -5.64 6.96
C GLU A 515 -3.79 -6.21 8.10
N ASN A 516 -3.30 -6.13 9.34
CA ASN A 516 -4.05 -6.57 10.50
C ASN A 516 -5.26 -5.65 10.77
N HIS A 517 -5.12 -4.35 10.56
CA HIS A 517 -6.25 -3.41 10.61
C HIS A 517 -7.35 -3.79 9.60
N LEU A 518 -7.00 -3.99 8.33
CA LEU A 518 -7.96 -4.42 7.31
C LEU A 518 -8.64 -5.74 7.70
N ARG A 519 -7.87 -6.70 8.21
CA ARG A 519 -8.40 -7.99 8.67
C ARG A 519 -9.40 -7.82 9.82
N ARG A 520 -9.11 -6.99 10.82
CA ARG A 520 -10.03 -6.72 11.95
C ARG A 520 -11.31 -6.02 11.50
N ARG A 521 -11.21 -5.17 10.48
CA ARG A 521 -12.35 -4.48 9.83
C ARG A 521 -13.16 -5.39 8.89
N GLY A 522 -12.67 -6.60 8.59
CA GLY A 522 -13.29 -7.49 7.60
C GLY A 522 -13.14 -6.98 6.16
N GLU A 523 -12.20 -6.06 5.92
CA GLU A 523 -11.90 -5.51 4.60
C GLU A 523 -10.96 -6.44 3.84
N ARG A 524 -11.36 -6.82 2.62
CA ARG A 524 -10.52 -7.62 1.73
C ARG A 524 -9.61 -6.71 0.95
N GLY A 525 -8.31 -6.92 1.07
CA GLY A 525 -7.31 -6.16 0.37
C GLY A 525 -5.90 -6.60 0.74
N HIS A 526 -4.93 -6.12 -0.02
CA HIS A 526 -3.52 -6.33 0.25
C HIS A 526 -2.80 -5.00 0.40
N VAL A 527 -1.77 -4.98 1.26
CA VAL A 527 -0.97 -3.78 1.51
C VAL A 527 0.40 -3.96 0.88
N THR A 528 0.69 -3.07 -0.07
CA THR A 528 2.01 -2.92 -0.68
C THR A 528 2.75 -1.73 -0.08
N VAL A 529 4.08 -1.75 -0.16
CA VAL A 529 4.93 -0.63 0.27
C VAL A 529 5.52 0.02 -0.98
N ASP A 530 5.36 1.32 -1.15
CA ASP A 530 6.15 2.07 -2.10
C ASP A 530 7.52 2.37 -1.48
N TRP A 531 8.57 1.73 -1.98
CA TRP A 531 9.94 1.90 -1.48
C TRP A 531 10.55 3.27 -1.77
N GLN A 532 9.96 4.06 -2.68
CA GLN A 532 10.44 5.41 -2.95
C GLN A 532 9.97 6.37 -1.87
N THR A 533 8.66 6.37 -1.60
CA THR A 533 7.99 7.28 -0.66
C THR A 533 7.90 6.73 0.75
N HIS A 534 8.06 5.41 0.93
CA HIS A 534 7.78 4.66 2.15
C HIS A 534 6.30 4.65 2.56
N ALA A 535 5.41 5.03 1.65
CA ALA A 535 3.98 4.98 1.88
C ALA A 535 3.44 3.55 1.72
N TYR A 536 2.39 3.25 2.47
CA TYR A 536 1.60 2.04 2.32
C TYR A 536 0.49 2.30 1.30
N TRP A 537 0.33 1.36 0.38
CA TRP A 537 -0.77 1.38 -0.57
C TRP A 537 -1.68 0.18 -0.33
N VAL A 538 -2.89 0.48 0.11
CA VAL A 538 -3.97 -0.49 0.28
C VAL A 538 -4.68 -0.70 -1.05
N LYS A 539 -4.53 -1.91 -1.61
CA LYS A 539 -5.29 -2.36 -2.79
C LYS A 539 -6.47 -3.19 -2.32
N ARG A 540 -7.68 -2.66 -2.47
CA ARG A 540 -8.90 -3.31 -1.99
C ARG A 540 -9.44 -4.27 -3.05
N GLU A 541 -9.97 -5.39 -2.60
CA GLU A 541 -10.71 -6.27 -3.52
C GLU A 541 -12.08 -5.66 -3.80
N LEU A 542 -12.50 -5.70 -5.06
CA LEU A 542 -13.86 -5.35 -5.43
C LEU A 542 -14.82 -6.42 -4.92
N ARG A 543 -15.85 -6.01 -4.18
CA ARG A 543 -16.92 -6.93 -3.73
C ARG A 543 -17.69 -7.49 -4.93
N GLU A 544 -17.94 -6.64 -5.91
CA GLU A 544 -18.55 -6.96 -7.18
C GLU A 544 -18.11 -5.94 -8.22
N THR A 545 -18.02 -6.35 -9.49
CA THR A 545 -17.71 -5.45 -10.61
C THR A 545 -18.98 -4.75 -11.07
N ARG A 546 -19.44 -3.77 -10.28
CA ARG A 546 -20.62 -2.97 -10.62
C ARG A 546 -20.41 -2.20 -11.92
N ARG A 547 -21.49 -1.98 -12.66
CA ARG A 547 -21.45 -1.17 -13.88
C ARG A 547 -21.11 0.27 -13.56
N ILE A 548 -20.19 0.87 -14.32
CA ILE A 548 -19.87 2.29 -14.27
C ILE A 548 -20.33 2.96 -15.57
N SER A 549 -21.19 3.98 -15.50
CA SER A 549 -21.48 4.81 -16.67
C SER A 549 -20.50 5.97 -16.73
N ILE A 550 -19.66 5.97 -17.76
CA ILE A 550 -18.74 7.07 -18.08
C ILE A 550 -19.52 8.07 -18.93
N ILE A 551 -19.74 9.27 -18.38
CA ILE A 551 -20.51 10.34 -18.98
C ILE A 551 -19.54 11.38 -19.52
N ILE A 552 -19.59 11.61 -20.83
CA ILE A 552 -18.74 12.58 -21.54
C ILE A 552 -19.62 13.59 -22.24
N ALA A 553 -19.59 14.83 -21.77
CA ALA A 553 -20.23 15.96 -22.44
C ALA A 553 -19.32 16.48 -23.57
N THR A 554 -19.89 16.74 -24.74
CA THR A 554 -19.12 17.23 -25.89
C THR A 554 -19.90 18.24 -26.74
N ARG A 555 -19.14 19.11 -27.40
CA ARG A 555 -19.61 20.05 -28.42
C ARG A 555 -18.45 20.32 -29.38
N ASP A 556 -18.53 19.72 -30.57
CA ASP A 556 -17.45 19.69 -31.55
C ASP A 556 -16.14 19.09 -30.99
N ARG A 557 -14.98 19.38 -31.60
CA ARG A 557 -13.65 18.85 -31.20
C ARG A 557 -13.60 17.33 -31.09
N ILE A 558 -14.06 16.68 -32.14
CA ILE A 558 -14.09 15.22 -32.30
C ILE A 558 -12.71 14.60 -32.27
N ASP A 559 -11.67 15.36 -32.63
CA ASP A 559 -10.27 14.99 -32.46
C ASP A 559 -9.93 14.64 -31.00
N LEU A 560 -10.47 15.40 -30.03
CA LEU A 560 -10.26 15.13 -28.60
C LEU A 560 -11.14 13.98 -28.13
N LEU A 561 -12.43 14.01 -28.50
CA LEU A 561 -13.40 12.98 -28.09
C LEU A 561 -12.99 11.59 -28.56
N SER A 562 -12.58 11.44 -29.83
CA SER A 562 -12.15 10.16 -30.38
C SER A 562 -10.94 9.62 -29.64
N ARG A 563 -9.90 10.45 -29.43
CA ARG A 563 -8.72 10.07 -28.64
C ARG A 563 -9.07 9.65 -27.22
N CYS A 564 -9.98 10.38 -26.56
CA CYS A 564 -10.46 10.05 -25.22
C CYS A 564 -11.10 8.66 -25.20
N ILE A 565 -12.10 8.44 -26.06
CA ILE A 565 -12.86 7.17 -26.14
C ILE A 565 -11.96 6.00 -26.55
N GLU A 566 -11.08 6.20 -27.53
CA GLU A 566 -10.10 5.19 -27.96
C GLU A 566 -9.18 4.82 -26.79
N SER A 567 -8.70 5.80 -26.03
CA SER A 567 -7.85 5.52 -24.87
C SER A 567 -8.58 4.76 -23.76
N ILE A 568 -9.85 5.09 -23.51
CA ILE A 568 -10.68 4.38 -22.54
C ILE A 568 -10.87 2.94 -22.98
N THR A 569 -11.29 2.73 -24.23
CA THR A 569 -11.62 1.40 -24.78
C THR A 569 -10.38 0.50 -24.90
N ALA A 570 -9.24 1.07 -25.31
CA ALA A 570 -8.02 0.30 -25.54
C ALA A 570 -7.23 -0.01 -24.26
N LYS A 571 -7.28 0.87 -23.25
CA LYS A 571 -6.39 0.77 -22.07
C LYS A 571 -7.12 0.33 -20.80
N THR A 572 -8.42 0.58 -20.64
CA THR A 572 -9.12 0.30 -19.38
C THR A 572 -9.33 -1.20 -19.16
N SER A 573 -8.82 -1.73 -18.06
CA SER A 573 -8.96 -3.16 -17.69
C SER A 573 -10.24 -3.50 -16.93
N TYR A 574 -10.90 -2.49 -16.35
CA TYR A 574 -12.15 -2.69 -15.60
C TYR A 574 -13.23 -3.28 -16.51
N PRO A 575 -13.87 -4.40 -16.14
CA PRO A 575 -14.62 -5.20 -17.11
C PRO A 575 -16.05 -4.71 -17.38
N ASN A 576 -16.61 -3.85 -16.53
CA ASN A 576 -18.04 -3.52 -16.57
C ASN A 576 -18.28 -2.01 -16.59
N TYR A 577 -18.11 -1.38 -17.75
CA TYR A 577 -18.45 0.02 -17.94
C TYR A 577 -19.25 0.24 -19.23
N GLU A 578 -19.88 1.40 -19.33
CA GLU A 578 -20.44 1.91 -20.58
C GLU A 578 -20.01 3.36 -20.79
N ILE A 579 -20.00 3.80 -22.03
CA ILE A 579 -19.70 5.19 -22.40
C ILE A 579 -20.99 5.82 -22.91
N ILE A 580 -21.38 6.94 -22.30
CA ILE A 580 -22.51 7.77 -22.68
C ILE A 580 -21.95 9.13 -23.08
N VAL A 581 -22.07 9.48 -24.35
CA VAL A 581 -21.70 10.79 -24.86
C VAL A 581 -22.95 11.65 -24.96
N VAL A 582 -22.89 12.86 -24.42
CA VAL A 582 -23.94 13.88 -24.56
C VAL A 582 -23.45 14.95 -25.52
N ASP A 583 -23.96 14.89 -26.75
CA ASP A 583 -23.68 15.86 -27.80
C ASP A 583 -24.60 17.08 -27.66
N ASN A 584 -24.00 18.27 -27.51
CA ASN A 584 -24.71 19.55 -27.55
C ASN A 584 -24.64 20.17 -28.95
N GLU A 585 -25.39 19.57 -29.88
CA GLU A 585 -25.58 20.09 -31.23
C GLU A 585 -24.27 20.38 -31.98
N SER A 586 -23.33 19.42 -31.97
CA SER A 586 -22.10 19.54 -32.76
C SER A 586 -22.42 19.78 -34.24
N LYS A 587 -21.76 20.75 -34.86
CA LYS A 587 -22.08 21.22 -36.22
C LYS A 587 -21.03 20.84 -37.25
N SER A 588 -19.83 20.45 -36.83
CA SER A 588 -18.75 20.08 -37.74
C SER A 588 -19.12 18.87 -38.60
N ASP A 589 -18.64 18.83 -39.84
CA ASP A 589 -18.86 17.68 -40.73
C ASP A 589 -18.15 16.43 -40.19
N GLU A 590 -17.01 16.63 -39.53
CA GLU A 590 -16.29 15.62 -38.75
C GLU A 590 -17.17 14.97 -37.67
N ALA A 591 -17.97 15.76 -36.94
CA ALA A 591 -18.90 15.26 -35.93
C ALA A 591 -20.02 14.43 -36.55
N LYS A 592 -20.60 14.90 -37.66
CA LYS A 592 -21.63 14.16 -38.38
C LYS A 592 -21.11 12.83 -38.94
N GLU A 593 -19.84 12.78 -39.35
CA GLU A 593 -19.20 11.54 -39.81
C GLU A 593 -18.89 10.60 -38.65
N TYR A 594 -18.29 11.11 -37.57
CA TYR A 594 -17.95 10.32 -36.41
C TYR A 594 -19.18 9.70 -35.74
N PHE A 595 -20.25 10.49 -35.56
CA PHE A 595 -21.47 10.00 -34.90
C PHE A 595 -22.31 9.05 -35.77
N ARG A 596 -22.08 8.96 -37.09
CA ARG A 596 -22.81 8.03 -37.98
C ARG A 596 -22.55 6.57 -37.66
N ASN A 597 -21.33 6.23 -37.21
CA ASN A 597 -20.90 4.86 -36.89
C ASN A 597 -20.50 4.73 -35.41
N PHE A 598 -21.12 5.52 -34.53
CA PHE A 598 -20.73 5.56 -33.13
C PHE A 598 -21.15 4.29 -32.39
N GLU A 599 -20.19 3.58 -31.82
CA GLU A 599 -20.40 2.28 -31.17
C GLU A 599 -20.95 2.39 -29.74
N HIS A 600 -20.85 3.58 -29.12
CA HIS A 600 -21.30 3.82 -27.76
C HIS A 600 -22.64 4.57 -27.72
N ARG A 601 -23.16 4.82 -26.53
CA ARG A 601 -24.47 5.47 -26.38
C ARG A 601 -24.33 6.97 -26.62
N LEU A 602 -25.04 7.48 -27.61
CA LEU A 602 -25.12 8.91 -27.92
C LEU A 602 -26.46 9.49 -27.46
N LEU A 603 -26.41 10.61 -26.74
CA LEU A 603 -27.57 11.42 -26.37
C LEU A 603 -27.41 12.80 -27.00
N HIS A 604 -28.52 13.39 -27.45
CA HIS A 604 -28.54 14.73 -28.02
C HIS A 604 -29.20 15.70 -27.05
N PHE A 605 -28.53 16.82 -26.77
CA PHE A 605 -29.04 17.91 -25.95
C PHE A 605 -29.24 19.15 -26.81
N HIS A 606 -30.48 19.62 -26.90
CA HIS A 606 -30.83 20.82 -27.66
C HIS A 606 -30.85 22.06 -26.78
N GLY A 607 -30.23 23.15 -27.25
CA GLY A 607 -30.21 24.44 -26.54
C GLY A 607 -28.82 24.89 -26.08
N PRO A 608 -28.74 25.98 -25.29
CA PRO A 608 -27.46 26.55 -24.89
C PRO A 608 -26.63 25.54 -24.09
N PHE A 609 -25.32 25.52 -24.36
CA PHE A 609 -24.40 24.63 -23.66
C PHE A 609 -24.44 24.89 -22.15
N ASN A 610 -24.72 23.84 -21.39
CA ASN A 610 -24.70 23.86 -19.92
C ASN A 610 -24.18 22.50 -19.41
N PHE A 611 -22.93 22.48 -18.96
CA PHE A 611 -22.23 21.25 -18.58
C PHE A 611 -23.00 20.41 -17.56
N SER A 612 -23.60 21.05 -16.55
CA SER A 612 -24.41 20.35 -15.54
C SER A 612 -25.69 19.77 -16.13
N ALA A 613 -26.38 20.49 -17.03
CA ALA A 613 -27.59 20.01 -17.67
C ALA A 613 -27.33 18.82 -18.60
N LEU A 614 -26.20 18.84 -19.33
CA LEU A 614 -25.75 17.71 -20.15
C LEU A 614 -25.54 16.47 -19.29
N ASN A 615 -24.80 16.60 -18.19
CA ASN A 615 -24.53 15.51 -17.26
C ASN A 615 -25.82 14.96 -16.63
N ASN A 616 -26.71 15.83 -16.17
CA ASN A 616 -28.00 15.44 -15.59
C ASN A 616 -28.85 14.63 -16.58
N LEU A 617 -28.89 15.04 -17.86
CA LEU A 617 -29.57 14.28 -18.92
C LEU A 617 -28.99 12.85 -19.02
N ALA A 618 -27.67 12.69 -19.03
CA ALA A 618 -27.07 11.35 -19.08
C ALA A 618 -27.37 10.50 -17.84
N VAL A 619 -27.40 11.12 -16.65
CA VAL A 619 -27.73 10.43 -15.40
C VAL A 619 -29.15 9.87 -15.44
N GLU A 620 -30.13 10.62 -15.96
CA GLU A 620 -31.51 10.14 -16.13
C GLU A 620 -31.64 8.95 -17.10
N GLN A 621 -30.61 8.72 -17.93
CA GLN A 621 -30.63 7.69 -18.97
C GLN A 621 -29.93 6.39 -18.55
N THR A 622 -29.31 6.33 -17.38
CA THR A 622 -28.61 5.14 -16.88
C THR A 622 -29.12 4.68 -15.53
N ASN A 623 -29.11 3.36 -15.33
CA ASN A 623 -29.36 2.72 -14.04
C ASN A 623 -28.07 2.19 -13.40
N ALA A 624 -26.89 2.60 -13.91
CA ALA A 624 -25.63 2.19 -13.33
C ALA A 624 -25.49 2.73 -11.90
N PRO A 625 -25.05 1.91 -10.94
CA PRO A 625 -24.91 2.32 -9.55
C PRO A 625 -23.80 3.34 -9.33
N TRP A 626 -22.82 3.39 -10.23
CA TRP A 626 -21.70 4.32 -10.18
C TRP A 626 -21.62 5.12 -11.47
N LEU A 627 -21.36 6.42 -11.32
CA LEU A 627 -21.31 7.39 -12.40
C LEU A 627 -19.92 8.02 -12.39
N LEU A 628 -19.31 8.13 -13.57
CA LEU A 628 -18.05 8.83 -13.77
C LEU A 628 -18.28 9.99 -14.74
N PHE A 629 -18.09 11.22 -14.27
CA PHE A 629 -18.10 12.40 -15.13
C PHE A 629 -16.69 12.63 -15.66
N LEU A 630 -16.52 12.62 -16.98
CA LEU A 630 -15.21 12.72 -17.62
C LEU A 630 -15.25 13.75 -18.75
N ASN A 631 -14.26 14.64 -18.79
CA ASN A 631 -14.13 15.58 -19.89
C ASN A 631 -13.63 14.87 -21.16
N ASN A 632 -13.99 15.38 -22.33
CA ASN A 632 -13.63 14.80 -23.62
C ASN A 632 -12.16 15.00 -24.02
N ASP A 633 -11.36 15.72 -23.22
CA ASP A 633 -9.96 16.05 -23.45
C ASP A 633 -8.99 15.28 -22.53
N VAL A 634 -9.47 14.22 -21.87
CA VAL A 634 -8.67 13.34 -21.00
C VAL A 634 -8.19 12.11 -21.77
N GLU A 635 -6.99 11.63 -21.44
CA GLU A 635 -6.43 10.37 -21.97
C GLU A 635 -6.08 9.42 -20.82
N VAL A 636 -6.47 8.15 -20.95
CA VAL A 636 -6.09 7.10 -19.99
C VAL A 636 -4.59 6.80 -20.11
N ILE A 637 -3.88 6.80 -18.98
CA ILE A 637 -2.44 6.46 -18.91
C ILE A 637 -2.26 5.02 -18.39
N GLU A 638 -2.83 4.73 -17.22
CA GLU A 638 -2.71 3.43 -16.53
C GLU A 638 -3.99 2.60 -16.69
N SER A 639 -3.86 1.29 -16.94
CA SER A 639 -5.02 0.44 -17.25
C SER A 639 -5.99 0.25 -16.09
N GLU A 640 -5.48 0.25 -14.86
CA GLU A 640 -6.24 -0.01 -13.64
C GLU A 640 -6.92 1.23 -13.05
N TRP A 641 -6.84 2.40 -13.70
CA TRP A 641 -7.37 3.67 -13.17
C TRP A 641 -8.81 3.56 -12.67
N LEU A 642 -9.69 2.92 -13.46
CA LEU A 642 -11.10 2.75 -13.13
C LEU A 642 -11.31 1.70 -12.03
N THR A 643 -10.48 0.65 -11.99
CA THR A 643 -10.43 -0.32 -10.89
C THR A 643 -10.10 0.38 -9.58
N VAL A 644 -9.05 1.20 -9.55
CA VAL A 644 -8.62 1.96 -8.35
C VAL A 644 -9.73 2.89 -7.87
N MET A 645 -10.41 3.62 -8.75
CA MET A 645 -11.56 4.43 -8.34
C MET A 645 -12.71 3.57 -7.79
N ALA A 646 -12.97 2.42 -8.41
CA ALA A 646 -13.99 1.47 -7.95
C ALA A 646 -13.67 0.89 -6.56
N GLU A 647 -12.39 0.68 -6.23
CA GLU A 647 -11.94 0.22 -4.92
C GLU A 647 -12.36 1.16 -3.79
N HIS A 648 -12.41 2.47 -4.07
CA HIS A 648 -12.81 3.51 -3.11
C HIS A 648 -14.33 3.74 -3.10
N VAL A 649 -14.97 3.89 -4.26
CA VAL A 649 -16.40 4.25 -4.35
C VAL A 649 -17.33 3.12 -3.87
N GLN A 650 -16.86 1.88 -3.82
CA GLN A 650 -17.64 0.77 -3.25
C GLN A 650 -17.85 0.85 -1.73
N ARG A 651 -17.08 1.69 -1.04
CA ARG A 651 -17.16 1.85 0.41
C ARG A 651 -18.43 2.63 0.76
N PRO A 652 -19.27 2.12 1.69
CA PRO A 652 -20.57 2.72 1.97
C PRO A 652 -20.48 4.16 2.53
N GLU A 653 -19.37 4.52 3.16
CA GLU A 653 -19.11 5.86 3.69
C GLU A 653 -18.60 6.87 2.64
N VAL A 654 -18.25 6.42 1.43
CA VAL A 654 -17.66 7.27 0.38
C VAL A 654 -18.75 7.76 -0.57
N GLY A 655 -18.94 9.09 -0.64
CA GLY A 655 -19.91 9.72 -1.53
C GLY A 655 -19.39 10.01 -2.94
N ALA A 656 -18.09 10.27 -3.10
CA ALA A 656 -17.45 10.58 -4.38
C ALA A 656 -15.95 10.25 -4.32
N VAL A 657 -15.37 9.95 -5.48
CA VAL A 657 -13.94 9.68 -5.67
C VAL A 657 -13.45 10.53 -6.85
N GLY A 658 -12.24 11.07 -6.74
CA GLY A 658 -11.56 11.79 -7.82
C GLY A 658 -10.16 11.25 -8.02
N ALA A 659 -9.61 11.48 -9.22
CA ALA A 659 -8.27 11.06 -9.64
C ALA A 659 -7.54 12.22 -10.30
#